data_AF-A0A5N5KQ79-F1
#
_entry.id   AF-A0A5N5KQ79-F1
#
_cell.length_a   1.000
_cell.length_b   1.000
_cell.length_c   1.000
_cell.angle_alpha   90.00
_cell.angle_beta   90.00
_cell.angle_gamma   90.00
#
_symmetry.space_group_name_H-M   'P 1'
#
loop_
_entity.id
_entity.type
_entity.pdbx_description
1 polymer ?
#
loop_
_entity_poly.entity_id
_entity_poly.type
_entity_poly.pdbx_seq_one_letter_code
_entity_poly.pdbx_strand_id
1 'polypeptide(L)'
;MESSEEEEDFPFIESITPQSEIDSLYQSHTEKGIRKVCCELIDLKDAVENLCGNMQTKYLAFLRLSEEVVEMEHELIELRKHISAQRILVQDLMTGVCRELEEYNSANGDIGDSQQDLQVDELQSSLPSETDIRKALFLENIDLLLAEHKVEEAIEALEAEEKNCPELKGPGDTSSMEASYRSAFLKRKSMLEDQLNEITEQPSVGILELKKALSSLIKLGKGPLAHQQLLKSYGSRLQKSIEVFLPSCPLYPKTFPATLSRLMFSVISATTKESGSIFGDNPVYTNRLVQWAEWEIEYLVRLVKNNAPSSETVFALGAASNCVQASLTYCSMLESQGLKLSKLLLVLLRPYIEEVLELNFRRARREALDVAEMDENSLLSPRSMSPLSAFATSSDSVLVDSGMKFMGIVEDILSQLTPMAVLHYGANVLTRISLLFDKYMDMLFKSLPGPSDDDNLTELKEVIHFRAETDSEQLALLGLAFTILDELLPLAVMKVWSLKNDSKDFESENTVPNASITPELKEWKRNLQHSFDKLRDHFCRLYVLSFIYSREGKTRLNALIYLNGEGEDLYWDPDPLPSLPFQALFAKLQQLAIVAGDVLLGREKIQKILLARLTETVVMWLSEEQEFWDVFEDESVPLKPLGLQQLILDMHFTVEIACFAGYPSRHVHQIASAIIARAIRTFSARGIDPQSALPEDEWFVETAKTAINKLLLGTSGSDASEIDEDHIILHDEIVSDSDDTASSLSSIESVESFASASMGELDSPVHFTDPEG
;
A
#
# COMPACT_ATOMS: atom_id res chain seq x y z
N MET A 1 -55.89 -45.98 45.06
CA MET A 1 -54.60 -45.42 45.51
C MET A 1 -54.18 -44.44 44.45
N GLU A 2 -54.34 -43.17 44.79
CA GLU A 2 -54.08 -41.98 43.97
C GLU A 2 -52.58 -41.68 43.94
N SER A 3 -52.11 -41.21 42.78
CA SER A 3 -50.99 -40.27 42.64
C SER A 3 -51.03 -39.80 41.17
N SER A 4 -51.88 -38.81 40.88
CA SER A 4 -51.51 -37.38 40.79
C SER A 4 -50.75 -37.09 39.49
N GLU A 5 -51.55 -36.81 38.46
CA GLU A 5 -51.18 -36.07 37.27
C GLU A 5 -50.69 -34.68 37.70
N GLU A 6 -49.41 -34.41 37.51
CA GLU A 6 -48.88 -33.05 37.36
C GLU A 6 -48.35 -32.97 35.94
N GLU A 7 -49.23 -32.58 35.03
CA GLU A 7 -48.86 -31.95 33.76
C GLU A 7 -48.16 -30.63 34.09
N GLU A 8 -46.84 -30.64 34.20
CA GLU A 8 -46.05 -29.43 34.01
C GLU A 8 -46.00 -29.15 32.51
N ASP A 9 -46.94 -28.33 32.05
CA ASP A 9 -46.91 -27.60 30.80
C ASP A 9 -45.56 -26.88 30.65
N PHE A 10 -44.61 -27.51 30.00
CA PHE A 10 -43.52 -26.78 29.36
C PHE A 10 -44.16 -25.93 28.25
N PRO A 11 -44.03 -24.59 28.27
CA PRO A 11 -44.53 -23.79 27.18
C PRO A 11 -43.81 -24.25 25.92
N PHE A 12 -44.59 -24.74 24.95
CA PHE A 12 -44.13 -24.97 23.59
C PHE A 12 -43.27 -23.78 23.18
N ILE A 13 -42.04 -24.04 22.74
CA ILE A 13 -41.17 -23.04 22.13
C ILE A 13 -42.01 -22.37 21.05
N GLU A 14 -42.37 -21.13 21.32
CA GLU A 14 -43.15 -20.27 20.45
C GLU A 14 -42.38 -20.18 19.13
N SER A 15 -42.88 -20.87 18.11
CA SER A 15 -42.30 -20.83 16.77
C SER A 15 -42.27 -19.37 16.33
N ILE A 16 -41.08 -18.85 16.04
CA ILE A 16 -40.94 -17.49 15.49
C ILE A 16 -41.77 -17.44 14.21
N THR A 17 -42.85 -16.66 14.23
CA THR A 17 -43.75 -16.51 13.08
C THR A 17 -42.94 -16.03 11.87
N PRO A 18 -43.04 -16.69 10.70
CA PRO A 18 -42.29 -16.32 9.51
C PRO A 18 -42.55 -14.87 9.12
N GLN A 19 -41.52 -14.18 8.64
CA GLN A 19 -41.61 -12.76 8.29
C GLN A 19 -42.62 -12.47 7.16
N SER A 20 -43.01 -13.52 6.41
CA SER A 20 -44.07 -13.49 5.39
C SER A 20 -45.49 -13.37 5.96
N GLU A 21 -45.68 -13.61 7.26
CA GLU A 21 -47.00 -13.60 7.92
C GLU A 21 -47.22 -12.35 8.79
N ILE A 22 -46.30 -11.38 8.77
CA ILE A 22 -46.35 -10.20 9.64
C ILE A 22 -46.40 -8.91 8.80
N ASP A 23 -47.38 -8.04 9.09
CA ASP A 23 -47.51 -6.74 8.45
C ASP A 23 -46.31 -5.83 8.78
N SER A 24 -45.46 -5.59 7.77
CA SER A 24 -44.16 -4.89 7.93
C SER A 24 -44.26 -3.41 8.32
N LEU A 25 -45.48 -2.85 8.31
CA LEU A 25 -45.79 -1.44 8.57
C LEU A 25 -45.84 -1.07 10.06
N TYR A 26 -46.01 -2.04 10.97
CA TYR A 26 -46.17 -1.77 12.41
C TYR A 26 -45.01 -2.24 13.29
N GLN A 27 -43.91 -2.74 12.70
CA GLN A 27 -42.76 -3.23 13.46
C GLN A 27 -41.66 -2.18 13.65
N SER A 28 -41.21 -2.00 14.89
CA SER A 28 -40.05 -1.17 15.21
C SER A 28 -38.74 -1.76 14.65
N HIS A 29 -37.75 -0.91 14.35
CA HIS A 29 -36.44 -1.37 13.88
C HIS A 29 -35.73 -2.29 14.89
N THR A 30 -35.94 -2.05 16.18
CA THR A 30 -35.41 -2.90 17.26
C THR A 30 -36.03 -4.30 17.25
N GLU A 31 -37.34 -4.42 17.01
CA GLU A 31 -38.02 -5.72 16.92
C GLU A 31 -37.54 -6.53 15.71
N LYS A 32 -37.34 -5.87 14.56
CA LYS A 32 -36.75 -6.51 13.37
C LYS A 32 -35.32 -7.00 13.63
N GLY A 33 -34.52 -6.20 14.34
CA GLY A 33 -33.16 -6.56 14.74
C GLY A 33 -33.12 -7.77 15.68
N ILE A 34 -33.95 -7.78 16.73
CA ILE A 34 -34.03 -8.89 17.69
C ILE A 34 -34.49 -10.18 16.98
N ARG A 35 -35.51 -10.11 16.12
CA ARG A 35 -36.01 -11.29 15.40
C ARG A 35 -34.98 -11.87 14.44
N LYS A 36 -34.23 -11.01 13.73
CA LYS A 36 -33.13 -11.44 12.86
C LYS A 36 -32.08 -12.23 13.64
N VAL A 37 -31.67 -11.73 14.80
CA VAL A 37 -30.71 -12.42 15.68
C VAL A 37 -31.27 -13.75 16.19
N CYS A 38 -32.56 -13.81 16.56
CA CYS A 38 -33.18 -15.06 16.98
C CYS A 38 -33.26 -16.09 15.84
N CYS A 39 -33.54 -15.68 14.59
CA CYS A 39 -33.49 -16.58 13.43
C CYS A 39 -32.07 -17.10 13.18
N GLU A 40 -31.07 -16.23 13.21
CA GLU A 40 -29.66 -16.62 13.06
C GLU A 40 -29.21 -17.60 14.17
N LEU A 41 -29.72 -17.45 15.40
CA LEU A 41 -29.45 -18.40 16.50
C LEU A 41 -30.08 -19.77 16.28
N ILE A 42 -31.29 -19.85 15.70
CA ILE A 42 -31.94 -21.11 15.38
C ILE A 42 -31.20 -21.81 14.24
N ASP A 43 -30.83 -21.09 13.19
CA ASP A 43 -30.03 -21.62 12.08
C ASP A 43 -28.68 -22.16 12.58
N LEU A 44 -28.05 -21.45 13.53
CA LEU A 44 -26.81 -21.89 14.16
C LEU A 44 -27.02 -23.16 15.01
N LYS A 45 -28.10 -23.24 15.78
CA LYS A 45 -28.46 -24.44 16.56
C LYS A 45 -28.64 -25.65 15.64
N ASP A 46 -29.39 -25.51 14.56
CA ASP A 46 -29.63 -26.58 13.59
C ASP A 46 -28.34 -27.01 12.88
N ALA A 47 -27.44 -26.07 12.59
CA ALA A 47 -26.12 -26.37 12.04
C ALA A 47 -25.25 -27.16 13.03
N VAL A 48 -25.28 -26.82 14.32
CA VAL A 48 -24.55 -27.52 15.38
C VAL A 48 -25.12 -28.92 15.62
N GLU A 49 -26.45 -29.08 15.66
CA GLU A 49 -27.09 -30.38 15.80
C GLU A 49 -26.79 -31.30 14.62
N ASN A 50 -26.81 -30.77 13.38
CA ASN A 50 -26.37 -31.50 12.19
C ASN A 50 -24.89 -31.89 12.26
N LEU A 51 -24.01 -31.01 12.74
CA LEU A 51 -22.60 -31.32 12.90
C LEU A 51 -22.39 -32.44 13.93
N CYS A 52 -23.07 -32.38 15.07
CA CYS A 52 -23.04 -33.42 16.10
C CYS A 52 -23.56 -34.77 15.58
N GLY A 53 -24.71 -34.78 14.87
CA GLY A 53 -25.25 -35.99 14.25
C GLY A 53 -24.32 -36.60 13.20
N ASN A 54 -23.71 -35.75 12.37
CA ASN A 54 -22.74 -36.18 11.35
C ASN A 54 -21.47 -36.74 12.01
N MET A 55 -20.98 -36.11 13.08
CA MET A 55 -19.82 -36.60 13.84
C MET A 55 -20.10 -37.97 14.49
N GLN A 56 -21.27 -38.15 15.09
CA GLN A 56 -21.67 -39.41 15.72
C GLN A 56 -21.83 -40.54 14.69
N THR A 57 -22.39 -40.24 13.51
CA THR A 57 -22.54 -41.19 12.42
C THR A 57 -21.18 -41.60 11.84
N LYS A 58 -20.26 -40.65 11.66
CA LYS A 58 -18.89 -40.92 11.23
C LYS A 58 -18.10 -41.73 12.26
N TYR A 59 -18.28 -41.46 13.55
CA TYR A 59 -17.65 -42.22 14.62
C TYR A 59 -18.16 -43.66 14.68
N LEU A 60 -19.47 -43.90 14.51
CA LEU A 60 -20.03 -45.24 14.39
C LEU A 60 -19.56 -45.98 13.13
N ALA A 61 -19.45 -45.28 12.00
CA ALA A 61 -18.89 -45.87 10.77
C ALA A 61 -17.41 -46.26 10.95
N PHE A 62 -16.62 -45.43 11.63
CA PHE A 62 -15.23 -45.74 11.98
C PHE A 62 -15.13 -46.97 12.89
N LEU A 63 -15.98 -47.09 13.92
CA LEU A 63 -15.99 -48.26 14.79
C LEU A 63 -16.32 -49.55 14.02
N ARG A 64 -17.33 -49.51 13.14
CA ARG A 64 -17.68 -50.66 12.28
C ARG A 64 -16.53 -51.07 11.36
N LEU A 65 -15.90 -50.09 10.70
CA LEU A 65 -14.72 -50.33 9.87
C LEU A 65 -13.57 -50.92 10.67
N SER A 66 -13.35 -50.46 11.91
CA SER A 66 -12.30 -51.00 12.77
C SER A 66 -12.56 -52.44 13.19
N GLU A 67 -13.82 -52.81 13.42
CA GLU A 67 -14.23 -54.18 13.74
C GLU A 67 -14.06 -55.10 12.52
N GLU A 68 -14.45 -54.63 11.33
CA GLU A 68 -14.28 -55.35 10.06
C GLU A 68 -12.80 -55.57 9.73
N VAL A 69 -11.92 -54.61 10.03
CA VAL A 69 -10.47 -54.77 9.89
C VAL A 69 -9.91 -55.83 10.84
N VAL A 70 -10.42 -55.90 12.08
CA VAL A 70 -10.02 -56.94 13.04
C VAL A 70 -10.51 -58.31 12.57
N GLU A 71 -11.73 -58.43 12.04
CA GLU A 71 -12.24 -59.68 11.47
C GLU A 71 -11.39 -60.14 10.27
N MET A 72 -11.04 -59.22 9.37
CA MET A 72 -10.14 -59.49 8.24
C MET A 72 -8.73 -59.91 8.69
N GLU A 73 -8.22 -59.39 9.82
CA GLU A 73 -6.97 -59.85 10.41
C GLU A 73 -7.05 -61.32 10.86
N HIS A 74 -8.18 -61.73 11.46
CA HIS A 74 -8.40 -63.13 11.84
C HIS A 74 -8.47 -64.04 10.61
N GLU A 75 -9.16 -63.63 9.54
CA GLU A 75 -9.22 -64.36 8.28
C GLU A 75 -7.83 -64.51 7.63
N LEU A 76 -7.00 -63.46 7.68
CA LEU A 76 -5.61 -63.51 7.20
C LEU A 76 -4.75 -64.49 8.01
N ILE A 77 -4.95 -64.55 9.33
CA ILE A 77 -4.28 -65.52 10.18
C ILE A 77 -4.70 -66.95 9.81
N GLU A 78 -5.98 -67.19 9.52
CA GLU A 78 -6.46 -68.50 9.04
C GLU A 78 -5.89 -68.85 7.67
N LEU A 79 -5.88 -67.91 6.73
CA LEU A 79 -5.29 -68.11 5.40
C LEU A 79 -3.79 -68.46 5.52
N ARG A 80 -3.06 -67.78 6.40
CA ARG A 80 -1.66 -68.10 6.67
C ARG A 80 -1.48 -69.51 7.22
N LYS A 81 -2.39 -69.99 8.08
CA LYS A 81 -2.39 -71.37 8.56
C LYS A 81 -2.65 -72.35 7.40
N HIS A 82 -3.60 -72.06 6.53
CA HIS A 82 -3.89 -72.90 5.35
C HIS A 82 -2.70 -72.98 4.38
N ILE A 83 -2.06 -71.85 4.07
CA ILE A 83 -0.86 -71.80 3.23
C ILE A 83 0.29 -72.58 3.90
N SER A 84 0.45 -72.46 5.21
CA SER A 84 1.47 -73.21 5.96
C SER A 84 1.22 -74.72 5.91
N ALA A 85 -0.04 -75.15 6.05
CA ALA A 85 -0.42 -76.55 5.92
C ALA A 85 -0.19 -77.09 4.50
N GLN A 86 -0.55 -76.32 3.47
CA GLN A 86 -0.24 -76.66 2.08
C GLN A 86 1.26 -76.75 1.81
N ARG A 87 2.06 -75.85 2.40
CA ARG A 87 3.52 -75.90 2.31
C ARG A 87 4.08 -77.21 2.87
N ILE A 88 3.57 -77.68 4.01
CA ILE A 88 3.97 -78.97 4.59
C ILE A 88 3.61 -80.11 3.64
N LEU A 89 2.40 -80.09 3.08
CA LEU A 89 1.93 -81.09 2.11
C LEU A 89 2.80 -81.17 0.85
N VAL A 90 3.23 -80.02 0.32
CA VAL A 90 4.16 -79.94 -0.81
C VAL A 90 5.56 -80.43 -0.43
N GLN A 91 6.01 -80.12 0.79
CA GLN A 91 7.29 -80.60 1.32
C GLN A 91 7.29 -82.13 1.50
N ASP A 92 6.20 -82.70 2.00
CA ASP A 92 5.98 -84.14 2.16
C ASP A 92 5.90 -84.84 0.79
N LEU A 93 5.25 -84.22 -0.20
CA LEU A 93 5.23 -84.72 -1.57
C LEU A 93 6.64 -84.70 -2.19
N MET A 94 7.38 -83.60 -2.04
CA MET A 94 8.78 -83.53 -2.53
C MET A 94 9.65 -84.60 -1.88
N THR A 95 9.57 -84.76 -0.56
CA THR A 95 10.37 -85.78 0.14
C THR A 95 9.93 -87.20 -0.18
N GLY A 96 8.64 -87.44 -0.40
CA GLY A 96 8.10 -88.71 -0.86
C GLY A 96 8.58 -89.09 -2.28
N VAL A 97 8.48 -88.15 -3.22
CA VAL A 97 8.95 -88.34 -4.60
C VAL A 97 10.47 -88.50 -4.66
N CYS A 98 11.24 -87.77 -3.84
CA CYS A 98 12.69 -87.97 -3.73
C CYS A 98 13.03 -89.37 -3.20
N ARG A 99 12.30 -89.87 -2.19
CA ARG A 99 12.52 -91.22 -1.65
C ARG A 99 12.17 -92.31 -2.67
N GLU A 100 11.07 -92.18 -3.39
CA GLU A 100 10.69 -93.11 -4.46
C GLU A 100 11.69 -93.09 -5.62
N LEU A 101 12.22 -91.91 -5.98
CA LEU A 101 13.25 -91.76 -7.00
C LEU A 101 14.60 -92.36 -6.56
N GLU A 102 14.97 -92.20 -5.28
CA GLU A 102 16.17 -92.83 -4.70
C GLU A 102 16.03 -94.36 -4.61
N GLU A 103 14.86 -94.90 -4.25
CA GLU A 103 14.56 -96.33 -4.26
C GLU A 103 14.56 -96.91 -5.69
N TYR A 104 14.02 -96.17 -6.67
CA TYR A 104 14.05 -96.54 -8.09
C TYR A 104 15.48 -96.54 -8.66
N ASN A 105 16.30 -95.56 -8.28
CA ASN A 105 17.71 -95.50 -8.66
C ASN A 105 18.54 -96.60 -7.99
N SER A 106 18.16 -97.02 -6.77
CA SER A 106 18.80 -98.14 -6.06
C SER A 106 18.40 -99.50 -6.63
N ALA A 107 17.20 -99.63 -7.20
CA ALA A 107 16.70 -100.86 -7.82
C ALA A 107 17.22 -101.10 -9.25
N ASN A 108 17.70 -100.06 -9.94
CA ASN A 108 18.30 -100.15 -11.28
C ASN A 108 19.84 -100.35 -11.27
N GLY A 109 20.44 -100.57 -10.09
CA GLY A 109 21.89 -100.73 -9.94
C GLY A 109 22.47 -102.08 -10.36
N ASP A 110 21.67 -103.02 -10.87
CA ASP A 110 22.15 -104.38 -11.20
C ASP A 110 21.48 -104.96 -12.47
N ILE A 111 21.76 -104.38 -13.64
CA ILE A 111 21.77 -105.09 -14.93
C ILE A 111 22.92 -104.54 -15.80
N GLY A 112 23.94 -105.37 -16.01
CA GLY A 112 24.99 -105.15 -17.00
C GLY A 112 24.61 -105.56 -18.42
N ASP A 113 25.35 -104.98 -19.37
CA ASP A 113 25.55 -105.35 -20.78
C ASP A 113 24.33 -105.49 -21.71
N SER A 114 24.21 -104.56 -22.68
CA SER A 114 24.45 -104.85 -24.11
C SER A 114 24.11 -103.66 -25.03
N GLN A 115 24.98 -103.48 -26.03
CA GLN A 115 24.90 -102.53 -27.14
C GLN A 115 23.62 -102.70 -27.99
N GLN A 116 23.08 -101.63 -28.58
CA GLN A 116 23.24 -101.27 -30.02
C GLN A 116 22.17 -100.26 -30.51
N ASP A 117 22.67 -99.25 -31.23
CA ASP A 117 22.13 -98.56 -32.40
C ASP A 117 20.70 -98.00 -32.44
N LEU A 118 20.61 -96.69 -32.71
CA LEU A 118 20.00 -96.16 -33.93
C LEU A 118 20.48 -94.72 -34.18
N GLN A 119 21.24 -94.55 -35.26
CA GLN A 119 21.65 -93.28 -35.84
C GLN A 119 20.42 -92.49 -36.34
N VAL A 120 20.32 -91.19 -36.01
CA VAL A 120 19.79 -90.16 -36.92
C VAL A 120 20.61 -88.87 -36.73
N ASP A 121 21.54 -88.71 -37.66
CA ASP A 121 22.01 -87.49 -38.35
C ASP A 121 22.05 -86.14 -37.62
N GLU A 122 23.29 -85.68 -37.39
CA GLU A 122 23.69 -84.33 -37.04
C GLU A 122 23.39 -83.34 -38.19
N LEU A 123 22.53 -82.35 -37.91
CA LEU A 123 22.64 -81.02 -38.50
C LEU A 123 22.91 -80.03 -37.37
N GLN A 124 24.20 -79.93 -37.03
CA GLN A 124 24.89 -78.75 -36.48
C GLN A 124 24.02 -77.78 -35.65
N SER A 125 23.60 -78.18 -34.45
CA SER A 125 23.50 -77.22 -33.34
C SER A 125 24.80 -77.35 -32.55
N SER A 126 25.73 -76.43 -32.81
CA SER A 126 26.86 -76.21 -31.91
C SER A 126 26.33 -76.14 -30.47
N LEU A 127 26.78 -77.07 -29.61
CA LEU A 127 26.50 -77.02 -28.18
C LEU A 127 26.72 -75.57 -27.70
N PRO A 128 25.79 -74.98 -26.93
CA PRO A 128 26.00 -73.64 -26.40
C PRO A 128 27.33 -73.64 -25.64
N SER A 129 28.19 -72.66 -25.94
CA SER A 129 29.46 -72.56 -25.25
C SER A 129 29.21 -72.37 -23.75
N GLU A 130 30.14 -72.79 -22.88
CA GLU A 130 30.01 -72.61 -21.42
C GLU A 130 29.73 -71.13 -21.05
N THR A 131 30.24 -70.21 -21.88
CA THR A 131 29.96 -68.77 -21.88
C THR A 131 28.50 -68.41 -22.19
N ASP A 132 27.83 -69.08 -23.12
CA ASP A 132 26.43 -68.82 -23.48
C ASP A 132 25.45 -69.30 -22.39
N ILE A 133 25.76 -70.43 -21.75
CA ILE A 133 25.00 -70.96 -20.62
C ILE A 133 25.09 -69.99 -19.43
N ARG A 134 26.30 -69.49 -19.15
CA ARG A 134 26.52 -68.49 -18.09
C ARG A 134 25.75 -67.19 -18.34
N LYS A 135 25.72 -66.72 -19.60
CA LYS A 135 24.95 -65.53 -20.02
C LYS A 135 23.44 -65.74 -19.85
N ALA A 136 22.92 -66.92 -20.19
CA ALA A 136 21.50 -67.25 -20.00
C ALA A 136 21.11 -67.30 -18.52
N LEU A 137 21.90 -67.99 -17.68
CA LEU A 137 21.67 -68.07 -16.24
C LEU A 137 21.73 -66.71 -15.54
N PHE A 138 22.62 -65.82 -15.98
CA PHE A 138 22.67 -64.45 -15.47
C PHE A 138 21.37 -63.69 -15.77
N LEU A 139 20.87 -63.77 -17.01
CA LEU A 139 19.63 -63.10 -17.41
C LEU A 139 18.41 -63.64 -16.65
N GLU A 140 18.33 -64.96 -16.42
CA GLU A 140 17.29 -65.59 -15.59
C GLU A 140 17.35 -65.11 -14.12
N ASN A 141 18.57 -64.98 -13.57
CA ASN A 141 18.75 -64.45 -12.23
C ASN A 141 18.26 -62.98 -12.12
N ILE A 142 18.51 -62.15 -13.14
CA ILE A 142 17.96 -60.80 -13.19
C ILE A 142 16.43 -60.84 -13.27
N ASP A 143 15.84 -61.72 -14.07
CA ASP A 143 14.37 -61.84 -14.16
C ASP A 143 13.76 -62.26 -12.81
N LEU A 144 14.43 -63.17 -12.07
CA LEU A 144 14.04 -63.54 -10.70
C LEU A 144 14.11 -62.35 -9.74
N LEU A 145 15.20 -61.58 -9.76
CA LEU A 145 15.36 -60.41 -8.90
C LEU A 145 14.33 -59.31 -9.22
N LEU A 146 14.02 -59.10 -10.51
CA LEU A 146 12.96 -58.18 -10.94
C LEU A 146 11.57 -58.64 -10.49
N ALA A 147 11.29 -59.95 -10.53
CA ALA A 147 10.04 -60.51 -10.04
C ALA A 147 9.89 -60.42 -8.51
N GLU A 148 11.00 -60.51 -7.78
CA GLU A 148 11.04 -60.36 -6.31
C GLU A 148 11.11 -58.90 -5.84
N HIS A 149 11.08 -57.92 -6.77
CA HIS A 149 11.25 -56.49 -6.48
C HIS A 149 12.53 -56.13 -5.71
N LYS A 150 13.59 -56.93 -5.86
CA LYS A 150 14.92 -56.70 -5.27
C LYS A 150 15.75 -55.76 -6.15
N VAL A 151 15.29 -54.50 -6.23
CA VAL A 151 15.81 -53.47 -7.13
C VAL A 151 17.31 -53.21 -6.92
N GLU A 152 17.77 -53.08 -5.67
CA GLU A 152 19.19 -52.82 -5.37
C GLU A 152 20.10 -53.99 -5.80
N GLU A 153 19.72 -55.23 -5.49
CA GLU A 153 20.48 -56.43 -5.87
C GLU A 153 20.54 -56.60 -7.39
N ALA A 154 19.44 -56.30 -8.09
CA ALA A 154 19.38 -56.31 -9.55
C ALA A 154 20.32 -55.28 -10.18
N ILE A 155 20.41 -54.06 -9.62
CA ILE A 155 21.32 -53.02 -10.11
C ILE A 155 22.77 -53.42 -9.90
N GLU A 156 23.13 -53.91 -8.72
CA GLU A 156 24.49 -54.34 -8.42
C GLU A 156 24.94 -55.49 -9.33
N ALA A 157 24.05 -56.45 -9.59
CA ALA A 157 24.30 -57.54 -10.53
C ALA A 157 24.48 -57.03 -11.98
N LEU A 158 23.65 -56.09 -12.44
CA LEU A 158 23.76 -55.48 -13.77
C LEU A 158 25.03 -54.63 -13.93
N GLU A 159 25.40 -53.82 -12.94
CA GLU A 159 26.62 -53.02 -12.95
C GLU A 159 27.88 -53.91 -12.96
N ALA A 160 27.88 -54.98 -12.16
CA ALA A 160 28.98 -55.94 -12.14
C ALA A 160 29.17 -56.60 -13.51
N GLU A 161 28.08 -57.04 -14.15
CA GLU A 161 28.13 -57.66 -15.48
C GLU A 161 28.57 -56.67 -16.56
N GLU A 162 28.04 -55.44 -16.56
CA GLU A 162 28.41 -54.39 -17.51
C GLU A 162 29.89 -53.97 -17.38
N LYS A 163 30.45 -54.06 -16.16
CA LYS A 163 31.88 -53.81 -15.93
C LYS A 163 32.75 -54.97 -16.43
N ASN A 164 32.30 -56.20 -16.25
CA ASN A 164 33.06 -57.43 -16.51
C ASN A 164 32.99 -57.91 -17.96
N CYS A 165 31.94 -57.57 -18.72
CA CYS A 165 31.76 -58.01 -20.11
C CYS A 165 32.15 -56.92 -21.13
N PRO A 166 33.19 -57.13 -21.97
CA PRO A 166 33.60 -56.17 -22.99
C PRO A 166 32.59 -56.04 -24.15
N GLU A 167 31.79 -57.07 -24.41
CA GLU A 167 30.75 -57.12 -25.46
C GLU A 167 29.62 -56.08 -25.24
N LEU A 168 29.47 -55.63 -23.99
CA LEU A 168 28.52 -54.58 -23.59
C LEU A 168 29.13 -53.17 -23.75
N LYS A 169 30.45 -53.04 -23.94
CA LYS A 169 31.18 -51.76 -24.06
C LYS A 169 31.46 -51.38 -25.51
N GLY A 170 30.72 -50.38 -26.01
CA GLY A 170 31.00 -49.70 -27.30
C GLY A 170 30.35 -50.32 -28.56
N PRO A 171 30.20 -49.55 -29.65
CA PRO A 171 29.62 -49.98 -30.91
C PRO A 171 30.73 -50.52 -31.84
N GLY A 172 31.14 -51.77 -31.64
CA GLY A 172 32.05 -52.48 -32.55
C GLY A 172 31.32 -53.62 -33.24
N ASP A 173 31.72 -53.93 -34.49
CA ASP A 173 31.18 -55.01 -35.32
C ASP A 173 31.13 -56.32 -34.51
N THR A 174 29.93 -56.68 -34.06
CA THR A 174 29.65 -57.76 -33.11
C THR A 174 29.09 -58.96 -33.85
N SER A 175 29.44 -60.17 -33.43
CA SER A 175 28.84 -61.39 -33.96
C SER A 175 27.33 -61.45 -33.63
N SER A 176 26.54 -62.21 -34.41
CA SER A 176 25.08 -62.31 -34.24
C SER A 176 24.64 -62.73 -32.82
N MET A 177 25.47 -63.48 -32.10
CA MET A 177 25.16 -64.00 -30.76
C MET A 177 25.43 -62.95 -29.67
N GLU A 178 26.50 -62.14 -29.83
CA GLU A 178 26.82 -61.02 -28.95
C GLU A 178 25.78 -59.90 -29.06
N ALA A 179 25.26 -59.64 -30.26
CA ALA A 179 24.16 -58.69 -30.48
C ALA A 179 22.87 -59.13 -29.76
N SER A 180 22.54 -60.43 -29.81
CA SER A 180 21.38 -61.00 -29.12
C SER A 180 21.48 -60.83 -27.60
N TYR A 181 22.61 -61.22 -27.00
CA TYR A 181 22.83 -61.07 -25.55
C TYR A 181 22.77 -59.60 -25.11
N ARG A 182 23.43 -58.70 -25.85
CA ARG A 182 23.39 -57.26 -25.58
C ARG A 182 21.97 -56.70 -25.62
N SER A 183 21.16 -57.11 -26.60
CA SER A 183 19.76 -56.69 -26.67
C SER A 183 18.92 -57.20 -25.49
N ALA A 184 19.12 -58.46 -25.09
CA ALA A 184 18.42 -59.09 -23.97
C ALA A 184 18.81 -58.47 -22.61
N PHE A 185 20.07 -58.06 -22.46
CA PHE A 185 20.58 -57.30 -21.32
C PHE A 185 19.95 -55.91 -21.24
N LEU A 186 19.97 -55.16 -22.36
CA LEU A 186 19.35 -53.83 -22.43
C LEU A 186 17.84 -53.88 -22.17
N LYS A 187 17.16 -54.95 -22.60
CA LYS A 187 15.74 -55.17 -22.31
C LYS A 187 15.48 -55.28 -20.81
N ARG A 188 16.29 -56.05 -20.06
CA ARG A 188 16.15 -56.17 -18.60
C ARG A 188 16.53 -54.89 -17.87
N LYS A 189 17.54 -54.16 -18.36
CA LYS A 189 17.87 -52.80 -17.89
C LYS A 189 16.70 -51.83 -18.09
N SER A 190 15.97 -51.94 -19.20
CA SER A 190 14.73 -51.19 -19.46
C SER A 190 13.58 -51.61 -18.52
N MET A 191 13.38 -52.91 -18.30
CA MET A 191 12.34 -53.39 -17.37
C MET A 191 12.55 -52.89 -15.94
N LEU A 192 13.82 -52.84 -15.50
CA LEU A 192 14.20 -52.26 -14.21
C LEU A 192 13.96 -50.75 -14.16
N GLU A 193 14.25 -50.03 -15.25
CA GLU A 193 13.92 -48.61 -15.39
C GLU A 193 12.40 -48.38 -15.30
N ASP A 194 11.59 -49.24 -15.92
CA ASP A 194 10.13 -49.15 -15.86
C ASP A 194 9.61 -49.38 -14.42
N GLN A 195 10.13 -50.38 -13.71
CA GLN A 195 9.79 -50.62 -12.29
C GLN A 195 10.18 -49.44 -11.40
N LEU A 196 11.35 -48.84 -11.62
CA LEU A 196 11.80 -47.66 -10.87
C LEU A 196 10.94 -46.44 -11.17
N ASN A 197 10.57 -46.23 -12.43
CA ASN A 197 9.65 -45.16 -12.81
C ASN A 197 8.29 -45.34 -12.13
N GLU A 198 7.74 -46.56 -12.12
CA GLU A 198 6.48 -46.88 -11.46
C GLU A 198 6.54 -46.52 -9.96
N ILE A 199 7.63 -46.86 -9.26
CA ILE A 199 7.83 -46.46 -7.86
C ILE A 199 7.85 -44.93 -7.74
N THR A 200 8.57 -44.20 -8.60
CA THR A 200 8.64 -42.73 -8.50
C THR A 200 7.33 -42.01 -8.82
N GLU A 201 6.45 -42.62 -9.63
CA GLU A 201 5.16 -42.02 -10.01
C GLU A 201 4.05 -42.27 -8.98
N GLN A 202 4.26 -43.20 -8.05
CA GLN A 202 3.26 -43.51 -7.03
C GLN A 202 3.00 -42.31 -6.09
N PRO A 203 1.73 -41.88 -5.94
CA PRO A 203 1.36 -40.65 -5.24
C PRO A 203 1.63 -40.63 -3.72
N SER A 204 1.85 -41.81 -3.11
CA SER A 204 2.00 -42.03 -1.67
C SER A 204 3.40 -42.49 -1.26
N VAL A 205 4.36 -42.53 -2.18
CA VAL A 205 5.71 -43.05 -1.89
C VAL A 205 6.43 -42.23 -0.84
N GLY A 206 7.07 -42.89 0.11
CA GLY A 206 7.82 -42.22 1.17
C GLY A 206 8.98 -41.40 0.59
N ILE A 207 9.37 -40.29 1.23
CA ILE A 207 10.53 -39.49 0.78
C ILE A 207 11.79 -40.36 0.69
N LEU A 208 11.96 -41.30 1.62
CA LEU A 208 13.11 -42.21 1.64
C LEU A 208 13.09 -43.20 0.47
N GLU A 209 11.94 -43.76 0.13
CA GLU A 209 11.76 -44.68 -0.99
C GLU A 209 11.96 -43.97 -2.33
N LEU A 210 11.42 -42.75 -2.46
CA LEU A 210 11.68 -41.89 -3.62
C LEU A 210 13.18 -41.65 -3.79
N LYS A 211 13.91 -41.30 -2.73
CA LYS A 211 15.37 -41.11 -2.79
C LYS A 211 16.11 -42.36 -3.26
N LYS A 212 15.74 -43.53 -2.74
CA LYS A 212 16.34 -44.81 -3.15
C LYS A 212 16.11 -45.07 -4.63
N ALA A 213 14.86 -44.97 -5.09
CA ALA A 213 14.51 -45.16 -6.50
C ALA A 213 15.24 -44.17 -7.43
N LEU A 214 15.36 -42.90 -7.03
CA LEU A 214 16.11 -41.90 -7.79
C LEU A 214 17.61 -42.19 -7.84
N SER A 215 18.21 -42.61 -6.72
CA SER A 215 19.62 -43.00 -6.66
C SER A 215 19.92 -44.21 -7.55
N SER A 216 18.97 -45.15 -7.59
CA SER A 216 18.98 -46.33 -8.45
C SER A 216 18.88 -45.96 -9.94
N LEU A 217 18.04 -45.00 -10.31
CA LEU A 217 17.99 -44.47 -11.69
C LEU A 217 19.29 -43.78 -12.10
N ILE A 218 19.95 -43.06 -11.18
CA ILE A 218 21.24 -42.41 -11.45
C ILE A 218 22.32 -43.47 -11.71
N LYS A 219 22.38 -44.54 -10.91
CA LYS A 219 23.27 -45.69 -11.12
C LYS A 219 23.08 -46.34 -12.49
N LEU A 220 21.85 -46.41 -12.99
CA LEU A 220 21.53 -46.91 -14.34
C LEU A 220 21.93 -45.94 -15.48
N GLY A 221 22.49 -44.77 -15.16
CA GLY A 221 22.86 -43.74 -16.14
C GLY A 221 21.70 -42.84 -16.56
N LYS A 222 20.54 -42.91 -15.89
CA LYS A 222 19.32 -42.15 -16.19
C LYS A 222 19.17 -40.90 -15.31
N GLY A 223 20.27 -40.18 -15.07
CA GLY A 223 20.29 -38.97 -14.25
C GLY A 223 19.27 -37.89 -14.64
N PRO A 224 19.11 -37.52 -15.93
CA PRO A 224 18.12 -36.54 -16.35
C PRO A 224 16.67 -36.97 -16.09
N LEU A 225 16.38 -38.26 -16.24
CA LEU A 225 15.06 -38.83 -15.93
C LEU A 225 14.80 -38.79 -14.42
N ALA A 226 15.78 -39.21 -13.62
CA ALA A 226 15.71 -39.14 -12.17
C ALA A 226 15.45 -37.69 -11.69
N HIS A 227 16.18 -36.72 -12.22
CA HIS A 227 15.98 -35.32 -11.85
C HIS A 227 14.57 -34.83 -12.24
N GLN A 228 14.06 -35.22 -13.41
CA GLN A 228 12.70 -34.89 -13.82
C GLN A 228 11.65 -35.52 -12.91
N GLN A 229 11.82 -36.78 -12.49
CA GLN A 229 10.89 -37.45 -11.58
C GLN A 229 10.92 -36.83 -10.18
N LEU A 230 12.09 -36.38 -9.69
CA LEU A 230 12.18 -35.61 -8.45
C LEU A 230 11.28 -34.37 -8.52
N LEU A 231 11.46 -33.51 -9.53
CA LEU A 231 10.68 -32.28 -9.68
C LEU A 231 9.17 -32.57 -9.81
N LYS A 232 8.79 -33.58 -10.61
CA LYS A 232 7.39 -34.00 -10.79
C LYS A 232 6.77 -34.47 -9.48
N SER A 233 7.49 -35.26 -8.70
CA SER A 233 7.00 -35.76 -7.40
C SER A 233 6.80 -34.63 -6.39
N TYR A 234 7.73 -33.70 -6.25
CA TYR A 234 7.59 -32.55 -5.35
C TYR A 234 6.51 -31.57 -5.82
N GLY A 235 6.42 -31.31 -7.14
CA GLY A 235 5.35 -30.50 -7.72
C GLY A 235 3.95 -31.09 -7.46
N SER A 236 3.77 -32.40 -7.66
CA SER A 236 2.48 -33.05 -7.39
C SER A 236 2.08 -33.01 -5.90
N ARG A 237 3.05 -33.14 -4.98
CA ARG A 237 2.82 -33.00 -3.54
C ARG A 237 2.45 -31.57 -3.15
N LEU A 238 3.12 -30.59 -3.76
CA LEU A 238 2.80 -29.19 -3.57
C LEU A 238 1.38 -28.88 -4.03
N GLN A 239 1.01 -29.34 -5.23
CA GLN A 239 -0.32 -29.16 -5.77
C GLN A 239 -1.40 -29.73 -4.85
N LYS A 240 -1.25 -30.97 -4.36
CA LYS A 240 -2.18 -31.56 -3.37
C LYS A 240 -2.27 -30.74 -2.09
N SER A 241 -1.13 -30.26 -1.59
CA SER A 241 -1.09 -29.43 -0.38
C SER A 241 -1.83 -28.10 -0.59
N ILE A 242 -1.71 -27.50 -1.77
CA ILE A 242 -2.43 -26.30 -2.17
C ILE A 242 -3.93 -26.58 -2.31
N GLU A 243 -4.33 -27.67 -2.97
CA GLU A 243 -5.74 -28.08 -3.11
C GLU A 243 -6.44 -28.28 -1.77
N VAL A 244 -5.72 -28.83 -0.78
CA VAL A 244 -6.22 -28.96 0.60
C VAL A 244 -6.30 -27.59 1.32
N PHE A 245 -5.38 -26.68 1.02
CA PHE A 245 -5.30 -25.37 1.66
C PHE A 245 -6.29 -24.34 1.09
N LEU A 246 -6.59 -24.39 -0.21
CA LEU A 246 -7.42 -23.41 -0.91
C LEU A 246 -8.81 -23.20 -0.30
N PRO A 247 -9.55 -24.23 0.13
CA PRO A 247 -10.86 -24.06 0.77
C PRO A 247 -10.82 -23.22 2.07
N SER A 248 -9.67 -23.13 2.74
CA SER A 248 -9.50 -22.32 3.96
C SER A 248 -9.27 -20.82 3.68
N CYS A 249 -9.09 -20.43 2.42
CA CYS A 249 -8.78 -19.05 2.01
C CYS A 249 -9.80 -17.99 2.50
N PRO A 250 -11.13 -18.19 2.38
CA PRO A 250 -12.11 -17.16 2.75
C PRO A 250 -12.08 -16.77 4.23
N LEU A 251 -11.61 -17.66 5.11
CA LEU A 251 -11.56 -17.45 6.56
C LEU A 251 -10.45 -16.46 6.97
N TYR A 252 -9.40 -16.34 6.16
CA TYR A 252 -8.21 -15.55 6.49
C TYR A 252 -7.64 -14.78 5.28
N PRO A 253 -8.42 -13.88 4.65
CA PRO A 253 -8.05 -13.24 3.39
C PRO A 253 -6.76 -12.39 3.49
N LYS A 254 -6.50 -11.80 4.66
CA LYS A 254 -5.32 -10.94 4.90
C LYS A 254 -4.01 -11.72 5.03
N THR A 255 -4.05 -12.97 5.51
CA THR A 255 -2.86 -13.80 5.79
C THR A 255 -2.70 -14.96 4.81
N PHE A 256 -3.73 -15.27 4.03
CA PHE A 256 -3.72 -16.31 3.01
C PHE A 256 -2.52 -16.20 2.04
N PRO A 257 -2.25 -15.04 1.40
CA PRO A 257 -1.14 -14.93 0.45
C PRO A 257 0.22 -15.23 1.10
N ALA A 258 0.43 -14.79 2.34
CA ALA A 258 1.66 -15.06 3.08
C ALA A 258 1.83 -16.55 3.43
N THR A 259 0.73 -17.20 3.83
CA THR A 259 0.72 -18.62 4.18
C THR A 259 0.97 -19.51 2.96
N LEU A 260 0.35 -19.16 1.82
CA LEU A 260 0.59 -19.81 0.54
C LEU A 260 2.05 -19.64 0.09
N SER A 261 2.59 -18.43 0.22
CA SER A 261 4.00 -18.15 -0.06
C SER A 261 4.91 -19.08 0.77
N ARG A 262 4.67 -19.17 2.09
CA ARG A 262 5.42 -20.07 2.98
C ARG A 262 5.39 -21.52 2.49
N LEU A 263 4.22 -22.04 2.15
CA LEU A 263 4.07 -23.42 1.66
C LEU A 263 4.93 -23.62 0.40
N MET A 264 4.78 -22.77 -0.60
CA MET A 264 5.48 -22.92 -1.88
C MET A 264 7.00 -22.76 -1.73
N PHE A 265 7.46 -21.71 -1.06
CA PHE A 265 8.88 -21.49 -0.85
C PHE A 265 9.54 -22.56 0.04
N SER A 266 8.81 -23.14 0.99
CA SER A 266 9.32 -24.26 1.79
C SER A 266 9.55 -25.52 0.95
N VAL A 267 8.65 -25.81 0.00
CA VAL A 267 8.81 -26.94 -0.92
C VAL A 267 9.93 -26.69 -1.92
N ILE A 268 10.06 -25.47 -2.46
CA ILE A 268 11.19 -25.10 -3.34
C ILE A 268 12.52 -25.27 -2.59
N SER A 269 12.62 -24.78 -1.36
CA SER A 269 13.80 -24.93 -0.50
C SER A 269 14.14 -26.40 -0.24
N ALA A 270 13.14 -27.22 0.11
CA ALA A 270 13.34 -28.65 0.32
C ALA A 270 13.82 -29.36 -0.96
N THR A 271 13.20 -29.07 -2.09
CA THR A 271 13.56 -29.66 -3.40
C THR A 271 14.97 -29.25 -3.81
N THR A 272 15.38 -28.01 -3.51
CA THR A 272 16.72 -27.50 -3.81
C THR A 272 17.80 -28.23 -3.01
N LYS A 273 17.59 -28.38 -1.69
CA LYS A 273 18.50 -29.14 -0.83
C LYS A 273 18.60 -30.61 -1.25
N GLU A 274 17.48 -31.23 -1.59
CA GLU A 274 17.47 -32.64 -2.01
C GLU A 274 18.08 -32.85 -3.39
N SER A 275 17.82 -31.96 -4.34
CA SER A 275 18.48 -32.01 -5.64
C SER A 275 20.00 -31.88 -5.50
N GLY A 276 20.47 -30.92 -4.69
CA GLY A 276 21.90 -30.78 -4.38
C GLY A 276 22.51 -32.02 -3.72
N SER A 277 21.78 -32.66 -2.80
CA SER A 277 22.24 -33.89 -2.13
C SER A 277 22.33 -35.11 -3.06
N ILE A 278 21.44 -35.22 -4.05
CA ILE A 278 21.34 -36.41 -4.92
C ILE A 278 22.18 -36.25 -6.19
N PHE A 279 22.20 -35.05 -6.77
CA PHE A 279 22.77 -34.78 -8.09
C PHE A 279 24.07 -33.95 -8.05
N GLY A 280 24.41 -33.36 -6.90
CA GLY A 280 25.57 -32.48 -6.74
C GLY A 280 25.44 -31.17 -7.54
N ASP A 281 26.54 -30.43 -7.65
CA ASP A 281 26.61 -29.12 -8.33
C ASP A 281 26.71 -29.25 -9.86
N ASN A 282 25.79 -29.99 -10.48
CA ASN A 282 25.73 -30.11 -11.94
C ASN A 282 24.87 -28.97 -12.53
N PRO A 283 25.44 -28.08 -13.36
CA PRO A 283 24.74 -26.90 -13.88
C PRO A 283 23.51 -27.25 -14.72
N VAL A 284 23.47 -28.43 -15.37
CA VAL A 284 22.30 -28.86 -16.16
C VAL A 284 21.09 -29.08 -15.26
N TYR A 285 21.30 -29.71 -14.09
CA TYR A 285 20.24 -29.98 -13.13
C TYR A 285 19.86 -28.71 -12.36
N THR A 286 20.85 -27.90 -11.95
CA THR A 286 20.61 -26.61 -11.31
C THR A 286 19.78 -25.67 -12.19
N ASN A 287 20.08 -25.56 -13.50
CA ASN A 287 19.29 -24.72 -14.41
C ASN A 287 17.84 -25.21 -14.55
N ARG A 288 17.62 -26.52 -14.59
CA ARG A 288 16.27 -27.09 -14.69
C ARG A 288 15.48 -26.93 -13.38
N LEU A 289 16.16 -26.98 -12.23
CA LEU A 289 15.57 -26.67 -10.93
C LEU A 289 15.18 -25.19 -10.84
N VAL A 290 16.02 -24.27 -11.34
CA VAL A 290 15.68 -22.85 -11.43
C VAL A 290 14.41 -22.66 -12.25
N GLN A 291 14.36 -23.18 -13.48
CA GLN A 291 13.16 -23.09 -14.34
C GLN A 291 11.91 -23.65 -13.67
N TRP A 292 12.02 -24.77 -12.97
CA TRP A 292 10.91 -25.32 -12.21
C TRP A 292 10.46 -24.37 -11.09
N ALA A 293 11.40 -23.80 -10.31
CA ALA A 293 11.07 -22.81 -9.28
C ALA A 293 10.44 -21.54 -9.86
N GLU A 294 10.85 -21.10 -11.04
CA GLU A 294 10.23 -19.99 -11.77
C GLU A 294 8.77 -20.30 -12.12
N TRP A 295 8.48 -21.49 -12.66
CA TRP A 295 7.10 -21.92 -12.94
C TRP A 295 6.23 -22.00 -11.69
N GLU A 296 6.79 -22.48 -10.57
CA GLU A 296 6.08 -22.50 -9.29
C GLU A 296 5.79 -21.07 -8.80
N ILE A 297 6.73 -20.13 -8.92
CA ILE A 297 6.48 -18.72 -8.54
C ILE A 297 5.44 -18.07 -9.45
N GLU A 298 5.45 -18.33 -10.75
CA GLU A 298 4.39 -17.88 -11.65
C GLU A 298 3.02 -18.45 -11.26
N TYR A 299 3.00 -19.72 -10.83
CA TYR A 299 1.81 -20.36 -10.31
C TYR A 299 1.32 -19.71 -9.00
N LEU A 300 2.23 -19.39 -8.08
CA LEU A 300 1.95 -18.65 -6.84
C LEU A 300 1.23 -17.33 -7.15
N VAL A 301 1.81 -16.50 -8.02
CA VAL A 301 1.28 -15.16 -8.32
C VAL A 301 -0.11 -15.25 -8.92
N ARG A 302 -0.34 -16.19 -9.83
CA ARG A 302 -1.66 -16.44 -10.41
C ARG A 302 -2.67 -16.87 -9.37
N LEU A 303 -2.26 -17.75 -8.45
CA LEU A 303 -3.13 -18.28 -7.40
C LEU A 303 -3.48 -17.21 -6.37
N VAL A 304 -2.51 -16.39 -5.96
CA VAL A 304 -2.75 -15.22 -5.10
C VAL A 304 -3.73 -14.27 -5.79
N LYS A 305 -3.51 -13.92 -7.06
CA LYS A 305 -4.42 -13.03 -7.79
C LYS A 305 -5.85 -13.55 -7.86
N ASN A 306 -6.04 -14.84 -8.09
CA ASN A 306 -7.37 -15.43 -8.27
C ASN A 306 -8.15 -15.64 -6.96
N ASN A 307 -7.45 -15.73 -5.82
CA ASN A 307 -8.06 -16.07 -4.53
C ASN A 307 -7.89 -14.96 -3.46
N ALA A 308 -7.16 -13.89 -3.78
CA ALA A 308 -7.07 -12.71 -2.93
C ALA A 308 -8.44 -12.06 -2.70
N PRO A 309 -8.62 -11.32 -1.60
CA PRO A 309 -9.82 -10.50 -1.42
C PRO A 309 -9.98 -9.55 -2.60
N SER A 310 -11.24 -9.21 -2.92
CA SER A 310 -11.53 -8.21 -3.96
C SER A 310 -10.74 -6.93 -3.71
N SER A 311 -10.09 -6.41 -4.76
CA SER A 311 -9.20 -5.25 -4.70
C SER A 311 -9.87 -3.98 -4.17
N GLU A 312 -11.21 -3.93 -4.17
CA GLU A 312 -12.00 -2.83 -3.60
C GLU A 312 -12.24 -2.96 -2.08
N THR A 313 -11.77 -4.01 -1.43
CA THR A 313 -11.93 -4.20 0.02
C THR A 313 -10.85 -3.47 0.83
N VAL A 314 -11.14 -3.18 2.10
CA VAL A 314 -10.18 -2.56 3.03
C VAL A 314 -8.90 -3.36 3.15
N PHE A 315 -8.99 -4.68 3.25
CA PHE A 315 -7.86 -5.57 3.54
C PHE A 315 -7.01 -5.96 2.33
N ALA A 316 -7.41 -5.61 1.10
CA ALA A 316 -6.72 -6.06 -0.11
C ALA A 316 -5.27 -5.57 -0.18
N LEU A 317 -5.02 -4.30 0.17
CA LEU A 317 -3.68 -3.75 0.23
C LEU A 317 -2.82 -4.47 1.27
N GLY A 318 -3.38 -4.77 2.45
CA GLY A 318 -2.72 -5.55 3.49
C GLY A 318 -2.39 -6.98 3.06
N ALA A 319 -3.29 -7.64 2.33
CA ALA A 319 -3.06 -8.98 1.79
C ALA A 319 -1.93 -8.99 0.75
N ALA A 320 -1.94 -8.02 -0.18
CA ALA A 320 -0.88 -7.85 -1.18
C ALA A 320 0.47 -7.50 -0.53
N SER A 321 0.46 -6.59 0.43
CA SER A 321 1.61 -6.17 1.22
C SER A 321 2.24 -7.36 1.98
N ASN A 322 1.43 -8.16 2.67
CA ASN A 322 1.86 -9.39 3.35
C ASN A 322 2.44 -10.43 2.37
N CYS A 323 1.86 -10.54 1.15
CA CYS A 323 2.39 -11.41 0.11
C CYS A 323 3.81 -11.00 -0.30
N VAL A 324 4.03 -9.71 -0.55
CA VAL A 324 5.34 -9.14 -0.89
C VAL A 324 6.34 -9.41 0.22
N GLN A 325 5.98 -9.11 1.47
CA GLN A 325 6.82 -9.34 2.64
C GLN A 325 7.24 -10.80 2.76
N ALA A 326 6.27 -11.72 2.77
CA ALA A 326 6.56 -13.14 2.92
C ALA A 326 7.41 -13.67 1.76
N SER A 327 7.01 -13.36 0.52
CA SER A 327 7.68 -13.88 -0.67
C SER A 327 9.12 -13.40 -0.78
N LEU A 328 9.39 -12.10 -0.55
CA LEU A 328 10.76 -11.58 -0.58
C LEU A 328 11.62 -12.08 0.57
N THR A 329 11.03 -12.25 1.77
CA THR A 329 11.74 -12.86 2.91
C THR A 329 12.16 -14.30 2.58
N TYR A 330 11.30 -15.07 1.92
CA TYR A 330 11.67 -16.42 1.51
C TYR A 330 12.63 -16.44 0.31
N CYS A 331 12.54 -15.49 -0.61
CA CYS A 331 13.55 -15.34 -1.66
C CYS A 331 14.94 -15.08 -1.08
N SER A 332 15.08 -14.21 -0.07
CA SER A 332 16.40 -13.98 0.57
C SER A 332 16.94 -15.24 1.24
N MET A 333 16.08 -16.07 1.85
CA MET A 333 16.47 -17.37 2.39
C MET A 333 16.93 -18.33 1.28
N LEU A 334 16.27 -18.34 0.13
CA LEU A 334 16.67 -19.16 -1.02
C LEU A 334 17.96 -18.70 -1.69
N GLU A 335 18.29 -17.41 -1.61
CA GLU A 335 19.54 -16.88 -2.15
C GLU A 335 20.77 -17.51 -1.48
N SER A 336 20.67 -17.89 -0.20
CA SER A 336 21.71 -18.66 0.52
C SER A 336 21.93 -20.07 -0.05
N GLN A 337 20.95 -20.60 -0.80
CA GLN A 337 21.00 -21.90 -1.48
C GLN A 337 21.34 -21.77 -2.97
N GLY A 338 21.74 -20.58 -3.42
CA GLY A 338 22.11 -20.31 -4.82
C GLY A 338 20.94 -19.93 -5.74
N LEU A 339 19.71 -19.81 -5.24
CA LEU A 339 18.53 -19.45 -6.02
C LEU A 339 18.18 -17.96 -5.88
N LYS A 340 18.44 -17.16 -6.93
CA LYS A 340 18.18 -15.71 -6.94
C LYS A 340 16.87 -15.38 -7.66
N LEU A 341 15.75 -15.42 -6.93
CA LEU A 341 14.40 -15.27 -7.50
C LEU A 341 13.72 -13.91 -7.21
N SER A 342 14.33 -13.07 -6.36
CA SER A 342 13.76 -11.80 -5.90
C SER A 342 13.35 -10.86 -7.04
N LYS A 343 14.18 -10.73 -8.09
CA LYS A 343 13.90 -9.87 -9.24
C LYS A 343 12.70 -10.35 -10.07
N LEU A 344 12.64 -11.66 -10.33
CA LEU A 344 11.53 -12.27 -11.06
C LEU A 344 10.22 -12.07 -10.31
N LEU A 345 10.23 -12.34 -9.00
CA LEU A 345 9.06 -12.18 -8.14
C LEU A 345 8.52 -10.73 -8.18
N LEU A 346 9.39 -9.72 -8.10
CA LEU A 346 8.98 -8.31 -8.20
C LEU A 346 8.31 -7.99 -9.55
N VAL A 347 8.84 -8.53 -10.65
CA VAL A 347 8.25 -8.35 -11.99
C VAL A 347 6.86 -8.99 -12.07
N LEU A 348 6.70 -10.19 -11.54
CA LEU A 348 5.43 -10.92 -11.58
C LEU A 348 4.36 -10.32 -10.65
N LEU A 349 4.76 -9.83 -9.46
CA LEU A 349 3.83 -9.24 -8.50
C LEU A 349 3.39 -7.82 -8.86
N ARG A 350 4.18 -7.06 -9.63
CA ARG A 350 3.91 -5.65 -9.94
C ARG A 350 2.50 -5.41 -10.49
N PRO A 351 2.00 -6.11 -11.53
CA PRO A 351 0.67 -5.86 -12.07
C PRO A 351 -0.45 -6.06 -11.05
N TYR A 352 -0.31 -7.09 -10.19
CA TYR A 352 -1.28 -7.36 -9.13
C TYR A 352 -1.30 -6.25 -8.08
N ILE A 353 -0.12 -5.76 -7.65
CA ILE A 353 -0.02 -4.72 -6.63
C ILE A 353 -0.52 -3.38 -7.18
N GLU A 354 -0.19 -3.03 -8.42
CA GLU A 354 -0.67 -1.81 -9.06
C GLU A 354 -2.19 -1.80 -9.22
N GLU A 355 -2.79 -2.94 -9.58
CA GLU A 355 -4.25 -3.12 -9.64
C GLU A 355 -4.91 -2.93 -8.26
N VAL A 356 -4.35 -3.56 -7.21
CA VAL A 356 -4.83 -3.41 -5.83
C VAL A 356 -4.72 -1.96 -5.37
N LEU A 357 -3.59 -1.29 -5.63
CA LEU A 357 -3.38 0.11 -5.25
C LEU A 357 -4.37 1.05 -5.96
N GLU A 358 -4.63 0.85 -7.25
CA GLU A 358 -5.57 1.68 -8.01
C GLU A 358 -7.01 1.53 -7.50
N LEU A 359 -7.47 0.29 -7.27
CA LEU A 359 -8.84 0.03 -6.83
C LEU A 359 -9.05 0.44 -5.36
N ASN A 360 -8.05 0.23 -4.49
CA ASN A 360 -8.10 0.71 -3.12
C ASN A 360 -8.09 2.25 -3.07
N PHE A 361 -7.31 2.91 -3.94
CA PHE A 361 -7.36 4.38 -4.10
C PHE A 361 -8.74 4.88 -4.54
N ARG A 362 -9.40 4.20 -5.51
CA ARG A 362 -10.75 4.59 -5.93
C ARG A 362 -11.77 4.44 -4.81
N ARG A 363 -11.63 3.41 -3.97
CA ARG A 363 -12.44 3.22 -2.76
C ARG A 363 -12.20 4.37 -1.77
N ALA A 364 -10.95 4.59 -1.39
CA ALA A 364 -10.53 5.65 -0.49
C ALA A 364 -11.00 7.04 -0.97
N ARG A 365 -10.93 7.31 -2.27
CA ARG A 365 -11.42 8.56 -2.86
C ARG A 365 -12.94 8.70 -2.76
N ARG A 366 -13.70 7.63 -3.00
CA ARG A 366 -15.17 7.65 -2.81
C ARG A 366 -15.50 7.95 -1.34
N GLU A 367 -14.85 7.24 -0.43
CA GLU A 367 -15.05 7.40 1.01
C GLU A 367 -14.67 8.81 1.50
N ALA A 368 -13.54 9.36 1.04
CA ALA A 368 -13.07 10.68 1.45
C ALA A 368 -13.97 11.83 0.95
N LEU A 369 -14.66 11.63 -0.17
CA LEU A 369 -15.50 12.64 -0.80
C LEU A 369 -16.99 12.51 -0.45
N ASP A 370 -17.46 11.33 -0.04
CA ASP A 370 -18.86 11.09 0.32
C ASP A 370 -19.14 11.52 1.76
N VAL A 371 -19.79 12.67 1.96
CA VAL A 371 -20.17 13.18 3.29
C VAL A 371 -21.56 12.65 3.72
N ALA A 372 -22.30 11.98 2.83
CA ALA A 372 -23.71 11.64 3.07
C ALA A 372 -23.94 10.44 4.02
N GLU A 373 -22.91 9.63 4.29
CA GLU A 373 -22.98 8.50 5.24
C GLU A 373 -21.90 8.65 6.33
N MET A 374 -22.07 9.65 7.21
CA MET A 374 -21.36 9.61 8.50
C MET A 374 -22.09 8.64 9.43
N ASP A 375 -21.70 7.37 9.37
CA ASP A 375 -22.10 6.39 10.38
C ASP A 375 -21.31 6.70 11.67
N GLU A 376 -22.01 7.19 12.69
CA GLU A 376 -21.49 7.62 14.01
C GLU A 376 -20.58 6.57 14.69
N ASN A 377 -20.58 5.33 14.21
CA ASN A 377 -19.84 4.20 14.76
C ASN A 377 -18.40 4.03 14.22
N SER A 378 -17.94 4.84 13.27
CA SER A 378 -16.62 4.67 12.61
C SER A 378 -15.48 5.53 13.18
N LEU A 379 -15.76 6.40 14.16
CA LEU A 379 -14.76 7.22 14.85
C LEU A 379 -14.07 6.47 16.01
N LEU A 380 -13.42 5.35 15.73
CA LEU A 380 -12.61 4.64 16.73
C LEU A 380 -11.11 4.91 16.56
N SER A 381 -10.70 6.14 16.83
CA SER A 381 -9.47 6.42 17.63
C SER A 381 -9.39 7.92 17.98
N PRO A 382 -9.84 8.34 19.17
CA PRO A 382 -9.75 9.73 19.61
C PRO A 382 -8.34 10.20 19.99
N ARG A 383 -7.31 9.36 19.84
CA ARG A 383 -6.03 9.55 20.58
C ARG A 383 -4.89 10.17 19.76
N SER A 384 -5.06 10.44 18.47
CA SER A 384 -3.98 10.92 17.59
C SER A 384 -4.25 12.22 16.81
N MET A 385 -5.38 12.92 17.02
CA MET A 385 -5.72 14.10 16.20
C MET A 385 -6.10 15.37 16.99
N SER A 386 -5.46 15.58 18.13
CA SER A 386 -5.53 16.84 18.91
C SER A 386 -5.23 18.14 18.12
N PRO A 387 -4.46 18.15 17.00
CA PRO A 387 -4.21 19.39 16.25
C PRO A 387 -5.39 19.87 15.39
N LEU A 388 -6.30 18.97 14.99
CA LEU A 388 -7.45 19.33 14.14
C LEU A 388 -8.63 19.86 14.97
N SER A 389 -8.77 19.40 16.22
CA SER A 389 -9.80 19.89 17.13
C SER A 389 -9.63 21.37 17.49
N ALA A 390 -8.45 21.96 17.27
CA ALA A 390 -8.23 23.40 17.42
C ALA A 390 -9.08 24.25 16.47
N PHE A 391 -9.59 23.66 15.38
CA PHE A 391 -10.46 24.32 14.41
C PHE A 391 -11.95 24.05 14.64
N ALA A 392 -12.31 23.29 15.69
CA ALA A 392 -13.70 23.03 16.05
C ALA A 392 -14.30 24.28 16.73
N THR A 393 -14.88 25.18 15.95
CA THR A 393 -15.77 26.23 16.46
C THR A 393 -17.16 25.62 16.73
N SER A 394 -18.01 26.28 17.53
CA SER A 394 -19.34 25.78 17.93
C SER A 394 -20.33 25.54 16.78
N SER A 395 -19.95 25.82 15.52
CA SER A 395 -20.73 25.63 14.30
C SER A 395 -20.05 24.78 13.19
N ASP A 396 -18.75 24.45 13.29
CA ASP A 396 -17.96 23.84 12.20
C ASP A 396 -17.54 22.37 12.45
N SER A 397 -18.45 21.50 12.91
CA SER A 397 -18.14 20.07 13.04
C SER A 397 -17.77 19.43 11.71
N VAL A 398 -18.48 19.78 10.63
CA VAL A 398 -18.37 19.14 9.31
C VAL A 398 -16.98 19.30 8.68
N LEU A 399 -16.35 20.47 8.82
CA LEU A 399 -15.02 20.73 8.28
C LEU A 399 -13.96 19.88 9.01
N VAL A 400 -14.00 19.86 10.35
CA VAL A 400 -13.08 19.06 11.17
C VAL A 400 -13.31 17.57 10.92
N ASP A 401 -14.56 17.13 10.83
CA ASP A 401 -14.96 15.77 10.50
C ASP A 401 -14.42 15.34 9.13
N SER A 402 -14.46 16.23 8.13
CA SER A 402 -13.89 15.96 6.80
C SER A 402 -12.36 15.73 6.86
N GLY A 403 -11.65 16.54 7.65
CA GLY A 403 -10.20 16.40 7.84
C GLY A 403 -9.84 15.12 8.61
N MET A 404 -10.60 14.80 9.66
CA MET A 404 -10.45 13.57 10.43
C MET A 404 -10.72 12.34 9.56
N LYS A 405 -11.76 12.36 8.75
CA LYS A 405 -12.09 11.29 7.80
C LYS A 405 -10.99 11.08 6.77
N PHE A 406 -10.49 12.16 6.16
CA PHE A 406 -9.37 12.09 5.22
C PHE A 406 -8.14 11.45 5.88
N MET A 407 -7.76 11.91 7.08
CA MET A 407 -6.61 11.35 7.80
C MET A 407 -6.82 9.89 8.20
N GLY A 408 -8.02 9.51 8.66
CA GLY A 408 -8.35 8.12 8.98
C GLY A 408 -8.18 7.19 7.79
N ILE A 409 -8.64 7.60 6.60
CA ILE A 409 -8.45 6.84 5.36
C ILE A 409 -6.96 6.68 5.01
N VAL A 410 -6.16 7.74 5.17
CA VAL A 410 -4.72 7.67 4.93
C VAL A 410 -4.03 6.75 5.95
N GLU A 411 -4.36 6.86 7.23
CA GLU A 411 -3.84 5.98 8.28
C GLU A 411 -4.21 4.52 8.03
N ASP A 412 -5.43 4.24 7.56
CA ASP A 412 -5.88 2.91 7.15
C ASP A 412 -5.07 2.34 5.98
N ILE A 413 -4.71 3.17 5.00
CA ILE A 413 -3.82 2.75 3.89
C ILE A 413 -2.42 2.45 4.43
N LEU A 414 -1.87 3.37 5.24
CA LEU A 414 -0.50 3.29 5.76
C LEU A 414 -0.31 2.10 6.72
N SER A 415 -1.29 1.81 7.58
CA SER A 415 -1.25 0.71 8.56
C SER A 415 -1.21 -0.69 7.93
N GLN A 416 -1.55 -0.81 6.65
CA GLN A 416 -1.53 -2.07 5.91
C GLN A 416 -0.18 -2.39 5.27
N LEU A 417 0.74 -1.43 5.26
CA LEU A 417 2.01 -1.56 4.57
C LEU A 417 3.05 -2.26 5.45
N THR A 418 3.71 -3.25 4.85
CA THR A 418 4.83 -3.98 5.44
C THR A 418 6.15 -3.36 4.98
N PRO A 419 7.26 -3.55 5.72
CA PRO A 419 8.55 -2.95 5.36
C PRO A 419 9.02 -3.26 3.93
N MET A 420 8.83 -4.49 3.44
CA MET A 420 9.22 -4.85 2.07
C MET A 420 8.29 -4.25 1.01
N ALA A 421 7.00 -4.09 1.32
CA ALA A 421 6.08 -3.38 0.43
C ALA A 421 6.47 -1.89 0.32
N VAL A 422 6.83 -1.25 1.44
CA VAL A 422 7.33 0.14 1.47
C VAL A 422 8.60 0.27 0.64
N LEU A 423 9.56 -0.64 0.81
CA LEU A 423 10.84 -0.58 0.09
C LEU A 423 10.68 -0.64 -1.44
N HIS A 424 9.76 -1.45 -1.94
CA HIS A 424 9.64 -1.72 -3.38
C HIS A 424 8.50 -0.97 -4.07
N TYR A 425 7.46 -0.57 -3.34
CA TYR A 425 6.25 0.05 -3.88
C TYR A 425 5.87 1.36 -3.15
N GLY A 426 6.73 1.85 -2.24
CA GLY A 426 6.49 3.06 -1.46
C GLY A 426 6.24 4.29 -2.31
N ALA A 427 7.01 4.51 -3.37
CA ALA A 427 6.79 5.63 -4.30
C ALA A 427 5.39 5.62 -4.94
N ASN A 428 4.90 4.43 -5.32
CA ASN A 428 3.56 4.28 -5.89
C ASN A 428 2.49 4.62 -4.85
N VAL A 429 2.66 4.17 -3.61
CA VAL A 429 1.75 4.51 -2.49
C VAL A 429 1.74 6.01 -2.24
N LEU A 430 2.91 6.64 -2.11
CA LEU A 430 3.04 8.09 -1.91
C LEU A 430 2.35 8.87 -3.02
N THR A 431 2.49 8.43 -4.27
CA THR A 431 1.80 9.02 -5.43
C THR A 431 0.28 8.94 -5.27
N ARG A 432 -0.27 7.81 -4.81
CA ARG A 432 -1.72 7.67 -4.55
C ARG A 432 -2.20 8.56 -3.40
N ILE A 433 -1.41 8.69 -2.35
CA ILE A 433 -1.71 9.61 -1.24
C ILE A 433 -1.70 11.07 -1.73
N SER A 434 -0.74 11.48 -2.56
CA SER A 434 -0.73 12.82 -3.16
C SER A 434 -1.98 13.07 -4.01
N LEU A 435 -2.40 12.10 -4.82
CA LEU A 435 -3.63 12.22 -5.62
C LEU A 435 -4.88 12.31 -4.74
N LEU A 436 -4.90 11.62 -3.60
CA LEU A 436 -6.02 11.69 -2.65
C LEU A 436 -6.06 13.07 -1.99
N PHE A 437 -4.90 13.59 -1.59
CA PHE A 437 -4.76 14.93 -1.04
C PHE A 437 -5.17 16.01 -2.04
N ASP A 438 -4.76 15.91 -3.31
CA ASP A 438 -5.17 16.84 -4.38
C ASP A 438 -6.70 16.84 -4.56
N LYS A 439 -7.34 15.66 -4.52
CA LYS A 439 -8.81 15.55 -4.58
C LYS A 439 -9.50 16.13 -3.35
N TYR A 440 -8.90 15.99 -2.18
CA TYR A 440 -9.38 16.63 -0.95
C TYR A 440 -9.23 18.16 -1.03
N MET A 441 -8.10 18.67 -1.56
CA MET A 441 -7.90 20.11 -1.81
C MET A 441 -8.91 20.65 -2.85
N ASP A 442 -9.24 19.89 -3.89
CA ASP A 442 -10.29 20.25 -4.86
C ASP A 442 -11.68 20.39 -4.19
N MET A 443 -11.98 19.54 -3.20
CA MET A 443 -13.21 19.65 -2.42
C MET A 443 -13.20 20.93 -1.60
N LEU A 444 -12.12 21.20 -0.86
CA LEU A 444 -11.97 22.43 -0.06
C LEU A 444 -12.01 23.69 -0.93
N PHE A 445 -11.45 23.63 -2.14
CA PHE A 445 -11.50 24.70 -3.12
C PHE A 445 -12.94 25.05 -3.48
N LYS A 446 -13.80 24.05 -3.72
CA LYS A 446 -15.22 24.26 -4.04
C LYS A 446 -16.04 24.77 -2.85
N SER A 447 -15.54 24.63 -1.63
CA SER A 447 -16.16 25.17 -0.42
C SER A 447 -15.88 26.66 -0.20
N LEU A 448 -14.92 27.26 -0.91
CA LEU A 448 -14.66 28.70 -0.86
C LEU A 448 -15.68 29.48 -1.72
N PRO A 449 -16.01 30.73 -1.36
CA PRO A 449 -17.06 31.49 -2.06
C PRO A 449 -16.59 31.96 -3.44
N GLY A 450 -17.35 31.63 -4.50
CA GLY A 450 -17.07 32.05 -5.88
C GLY A 450 -17.78 33.36 -6.31
N PRO A 451 -17.25 34.09 -7.31
CA PRO A 451 -17.78 35.39 -7.74
C PRO A 451 -19.06 35.35 -8.60
N SER A 452 -19.64 34.18 -8.88
CA SER A 452 -20.79 34.05 -9.80
C SER A 452 -21.81 33.00 -9.34
N ASP A 453 -22.45 33.23 -8.19
CA ASP A 453 -23.64 32.46 -7.80
C ASP A 453 -24.96 33.05 -8.36
N ASP A 454 -24.91 34.20 -9.03
CA ASP A 454 -26.11 34.85 -9.58
C ASP A 454 -26.49 34.39 -11.00
N ASP A 455 -25.62 33.61 -11.67
CA ASP A 455 -25.92 33.00 -12.95
C ASP A 455 -26.04 31.47 -12.83
N ASN A 456 -27.28 31.03 -12.64
CA ASN A 456 -27.69 29.64 -12.81
C ASN A 456 -27.20 29.08 -14.15
N LEU A 457 -26.20 28.20 -14.15
CA LEU A 457 -25.99 27.24 -15.22
C LEU A 457 -26.14 25.81 -14.71
N THR A 458 -27.05 25.12 -15.40
CA THR A 458 -27.59 23.80 -15.14
C THR A 458 -26.60 22.72 -15.56
N GLU A 459 -25.41 22.66 -14.96
CA GLU A 459 -24.48 21.54 -15.13
C GLU A 459 -24.29 20.86 -13.77
N LEU A 460 -24.65 19.57 -13.72
CA LEU A 460 -24.67 18.66 -12.57
C LEU A 460 -24.38 19.35 -11.23
N LYS A 461 -25.44 19.57 -10.44
CA LYS A 461 -25.35 20.06 -9.05
C LYS A 461 -24.46 19.10 -8.24
N GLU A 462 -23.15 19.28 -8.32
CA GLU A 462 -22.19 18.67 -7.42
C GLU A 462 -22.61 19.15 -6.03
N VAL A 463 -22.88 18.20 -5.15
CA VAL A 463 -23.39 18.49 -3.82
C VAL A 463 -22.24 19.17 -3.06
N ILE A 464 -22.28 20.50 -2.97
CA ILE A 464 -21.38 21.25 -2.09
C ILE A 464 -21.88 21.01 -0.66
N HIS A 465 -21.14 20.19 0.09
CA HIS A 465 -21.53 19.75 1.43
C HIS A 465 -21.34 20.83 2.51
N PHE A 466 -20.38 21.75 2.31
CA PHE A 466 -20.08 22.86 3.21
C PHE A 466 -19.56 24.05 2.41
N ARG A 467 -19.90 25.26 2.84
CA ARG A 467 -19.46 26.53 2.26
C ARG A 467 -18.90 27.41 3.37
N ALA A 468 -17.66 27.89 3.18
CA ALA A 468 -16.99 28.81 4.09
C ALA A 468 -17.31 30.25 3.68
N GLU A 469 -18.31 30.87 4.30
CA GLU A 469 -18.77 32.21 3.95
C GLU A 469 -17.99 33.29 4.69
N THR A 470 -17.65 33.05 5.96
CA THR A 470 -16.97 34.04 6.81
C THR A 470 -15.45 33.99 6.68
N ASP A 471 -14.76 35.11 6.94
CA ASP A 471 -13.29 35.16 6.98
C ASP A 471 -12.72 34.13 7.97
N SER A 472 -13.40 33.91 9.11
CA SER A 472 -13.03 32.88 10.09
C SER A 472 -13.14 31.46 9.55
N GLU A 473 -14.23 31.11 8.85
CA GLU A 473 -14.42 29.78 8.27
C GLU A 473 -13.40 29.50 7.15
N GLN A 474 -13.15 30.50 6.30
CA GLN A 474 -12.17 30.37 5.21
C GLN A 474 -10.75 30.20 5.74
N LEU A 475 -10.39 30.94 6.80
CA LEU A 475 -9.11 30.80 7.49
C LEU A 475 -9.00 29.46 8.23
N ALA A 476 -10.07 28.99 8.88
CA ALA A 476 -10.10 27.68 9.53
C ALA A 476 -9.86 26.54 8.52
N LEU A 477 -10.49 26.63 7.35
CA LEU A 477 -10.30 25.70 6.23
C LEU A 477 -8.84 25.68 5.75
N LEU A 478 -8.24 26.85 5.52
CA LEU A 478 -6.81 26.95 5.15
C LEU A 478 -5.90 26.42 6.25
N GLY A 479 -6.21 26.72 7.51
CA GLY A 479 -5.50 26.24 8.68
C GLY A 479 -5.52 24.72 8.78
N LEU A 480 -6.69 24.10 8.63
CA LEU A 480 -6.87 22.65 8.62
C LEU A 480 -6.06 22.00 7.49
N ALA A 481 -6.19 22.50 6.26
CA ALA A 481 -5.47 22.01 5.10
C ALA A 481 -3.94 22.08 5.30
N PHE A 482 -3.45 23.18 5.86
CA PHE A 482 -2.03 23.37 6.17
C PHE A 482 -1.54 22.46 7.30
N THR A 483 -2.38 22.20 8.30
CA THR A 483 -2.09 21.25 9.39
C THR A 483 -1.88 19.85 8.85
N ILE A 484 -2.78 19.41 7.97
CA ILE A 484 -2.65 18.12 7.30
C ILE A 484 -1.36 18.06 6.49
N LEU A 485 -1.06 19.11 5.72
CA LEU A 485 0.13 19.22 4.87
C LEU A 485 1.47 19.21 5.65
N ASP A 486 1.62 20.09 6.65
CA ASP A 486 2.93 20.37 7.26
C ASP A 486 3.22 19.46 8.46
N GLU A 487 2.18 18.94 9.12
CA GLU A 487 2.29 18.19 10.37
C GLU A 487 1.79 16.74 10.22
N LEU A 488 0.48 16.55 10.03
CA LEU A 488 -0.14 15.22 10.23
C LEU A 488 0.28 14.21 9.16
N LEU A 489 0.20 14.58 7.89
CA LEU A 489 0.49 13.68 6.78
C LEU A 489 1.99 13.31 6.75
N PRO A 490 2.94 14.26 6.90
CA PRO A 490 4.36 13.93 7.06
C PRO A 490 4.63 13.02 8.26
N LEU A 491 4.02 13.26 9.42
CA LEU A 491 4.21 12.44 10.61
C LEU A 491 3.72 11.00 10.39
N ALA A 492 2.52 10.82 9.82
CA ALA A 492 1.95 9.50 9.53
C ALA A 492 2.83 8.71 8.55
N VAL A 493 3.30 9.35 7.48
CA VAL A 493 4.21 8.73 6.50
C VAL A 493 5.56 8.40 7.13
N MET A 494 6.15 9.34 7.89
CA MET A 494 7.43 9.13 8.55
C MET A 494 7.40 7.93 9.49
N LYS A 495 6.31 7.71 10.23
CA LYS A 495 6.15 6.55 11.13
C LYS A 495 6.29 5.21 10.40
N VAL A 496 5.77 5.10 9.17
CA VAL A 496 5.85 3.87 8.37
C VAL A 496 7.23 3.74 7.70
N TRP A 497 7.83 4.86 7.30
CA TRP A 497 9.13 4.86 6.63
C TRP A 497 10.34 4.78 7.59
N SER A 498 10.18 5.15 8.86
CA SER A 498 11.24 5.13 9.89
C SER A 498 11.36 3.80 10.65
N LEU A 499 10.35 2.92 10.55
CA LEU A 499 10.29 1.62 11.26
C LEU A 499 11.47 0.68 10.95
N LYS A 500 12.33 1.04 9.99
CA LYS A 500 13.56 0.34 9.64
C LYS A 500 14.73 0.57 10.62
N ASN A 501 14.70 1.62 11.45
CA ASN A 501 15.86 1.99 12.27
C ASN A 501 15.95 1.24 13.61
N ASP A 502 14.87 0.63 14.10
CA ASP A 502 14.86 -0.02 15.41
C ASP A 502 15.16 -1.53 15.37
N SER A 503 15.16 -2.16 14.19
CA SER A 503 15.60 -3.55 14.04
C SER A 503 17.13 -3.62 13.83
N LYS A 504 17.89 -3.30 14.88
CA LYS A 504 19.25 -3.86 15.03
C LYS A 504 19.09 -5.33 15.37
N ASP A 505 19.11 -6.18 14.34
CA ASP A 505 19.58 -7.56 14.38
C ASP A 505 19.43 -8.12 12.98
N PHE A 506 20.53 -8.13 12.23
CA PHE A 506 20.94 -9.06 11.17
C PHE A 506 22.07 -8.38 10.40
N GLU A 507 23.28 -8.53 10.93
CA GLU A 507 24.52 -8.24 10.21
C GLU A 507 24.58 -9.13 8.95
N SER A 508 24.42 -8.51 7.78
CA SER A 508 25.07 -8.95 6.56
C SER A 508 25.56 -7.71 5.81
N GLU A 509 26.89 -7.58 5.74
CA GLU A 509 27.54 -6.58 4.91
C GLU A 509 27.13 -6.77 3.45
N ASN A 510 26.72 -5.67 2.81
CA ASN A 510 26.38 -5.47 1.38
C ASN A 510 24.93 -5.13 1.04
N THR A 511 24.26 -4.30 1.85
CA THR A 511 23.16 -3.46 1.33
C THR A 511 23.40 -2.01 1.71
N VAL A 512 23.72 -1.17 0.71
CA VAL A 512 23.91 0.28 0.86
C VAL A 512 22.70 0.89 1.59
N PRO A 513 22.88 1.68 2.67
CA PRO A 513 21.77 2.37 3.31
C PRO A 513 21.13 3.40 2.38
N ASN A 514 19.86 3.17 2.03
CA ASN A 514 18.77 4.10 1.64
C ASN A 514 19.11 5.58 1.35
N ALA A 515 19.88 5.87 0.29
CA ALA A 515 19.96 7.24 -0.26
C ALA A 515 18.80 7.60 -1.22
N SER A 516 18.02 6.62 -1.68
CA SER A 516 16.97 6.81 -2.71
C SER A 516 15.60 7.21 -2.16
N ILE A 517 15.34 7.02 -0.87
CA ILE A 517 14.01 7.26 -0.28
C ILE A 517 13.80 8.74 0.11
N THR A 518 14.86 9.42 0.49
CA THR A 518 14.87 10.86 0.81
C THR A 518 14.50 11.78 -0.36
N PRO A 519 14.96 11.55 -1.62
CA PRO A 519 14.51 12.38 -2.75
C PRO A 519 13.03 12.15 -3.08
N GLU A 520 12.53 10.90 -2.99
CA GLU A 520 11.11 10.60 -3.22
C GLU A 520 10.21 11.30 -2.20
N LEU A 521 10.58 11.28 -0.91
CA LEU A 521 9.82 11.97 0.13
C LEU A 521 9.83 13.50 -0.04
N LYS A 522 10.96 14.07 -0.52
CA LYS A 522 11.06 15.50 -0.85
C LYS A 522 10.16 15.87 -2.03
N GLU A 523 10.18 15.06 -3.09
CA GLU A 523 9.32 15.26 -4.26
C GLU A 523 7.84 15.14 -3.89
N TRP A 524 7.50 14.14 -3.08
CA TRP A 524 6.15 13.98 -2.53
C TRP A 524 5.71 15.20 -1.74
N LYS A 525 6.53 15.72 -0.81
CA LYS A 525 6.23 16.93 -0.05
C LYS A 525 6.03 18.16 -0.96
N ARG A 526 6.81 18.27 -2.04
CA ARG A 526 6.64 19.33 -3.05
C ARG A 526 5.30 19.23 -3.76
N ASN A 527 4.86 18.02 -4.12
CA ASN A 527 3.56 17.82 -4.76
C ASN A 527 2.39 18.19 -3.83
N LEU A 528 2.48 17.82 -2.55
CA LEU A 528 1.48 18.24 -1.57
C LEU A 528 1.44 19.77 -1.39
N GLN A 529 2.62 20.39 -1.29
CA GLN A 529 2.73 21.85 -1.21
C GLN A 529 2.07 22.52 -2.43
N HIS A 530 2.28 21.99 -3.63
CA HIS A 530 1.68 22.51 -4.85
C HIS A 530 0.14 22.45 -4.82
N SER A 531 -0.46 21.35 -4.35
CA SER A 531 -1.91 21.24 -4.21
C SER A 531 -2.47 22.25 -3.20
N PHE A 532 -1.79 22.47 -2.07
CA PHE A 532 -2.18 23.49 -1.11
C PHE A 532 -1.99 24.92 -1.64
N ASP A 533 -0.90 25.18 -2.37
CA ASP A 533 -0.63 26.49 -2.95
C ASP A 533 -1.75 26.92 -3.91
N LYS A 534 -2.38 25.98 -4.66
CA LYS A 534 -3.56 26.27 -5.48
C LYS A 534 -4.74 26.79 -4.65
N LEU A 535 -5.02 26.13 -3.52
CA LEU A 535 -6.10 26.52 -2.60
C LEU A 535 -5.82 27.90 -1.97
N ARG A 536 -4.61 28.11 -1.47
CA ARG A 536 -4.17 29.40 -0.91
C ARG A 536 -4.27 30.52 -1.95
N ASP A 537 -3.72 30.29 -3.14
CA ASP A 537 -3.70 31.30 -4.20
C ASP A 537 -5.13 31.64 -4.67
N HIS A 538 -6.05 30.67 -4.66
CA HIS A 538 -7.47 30.91 -4.92
C HIS A 538 -8.11 31.81 -3.87
N PHE A 539 -7.93 31.49 -2.58
CA PHE A 539 -8.38 32.35 -1.49
C PHE A 539 -7.81 33.77 -1.63
N CYS A 540 -6.50 33.91 -1.86
CA CYS A 540 -5.88 35.22 -2.01
C CYS A 540 -6.48 36.03 -3.17
N ARG A 541 -6.75 35.39 -4.31
CA ARG A 541 -7.39 36.03 -5.45
C ARG A 541 -8.81 36.48 -5.12
N LEU A 542 -9.62 35.62 -4.50
CA LEU A 542 -11.00 35.98 -4.10
C LEU A 542 -11.01 37.15 -3.12
N TYR A 543 -10.14 37.11 -2.12
CA TYR A 543 -10.02 38.17 -1.12
C TYR A 543 -9.62 39.50 -1.77
N VAL A 544 -8.63 39.48 -2.66
CA VAL A 544 -8.16 40.67 -3.39
C VAL A 544 -9.21 41.19 -4.36
N LEU A 545 -9.94 40.33 -5.08
CA LEU A 545 -11.05 40.75 -5.93
C LEU A 545 -12.16 41.43 -5.14
N SER A 546 -12.51 40.91 -3.95
CA SER A 546 -13.50 41.53 -3.05
C SER A 546 -13.07 42.91 -2.51
N PHE A 547 -11.76 43.14 -2.49
CA PHE A 547 -11.16 44.41 -2.10
C PHE A 547 -11.16 45.40 -3.27
N ILE A 548 -10.73 44.97 -4.47
CA ILE A 548 -10.60 45.82 -5.66
C ILE A 548 -11.96 46.22 -6.23
N TYR A 549 -12.92 45.30 -6.27
CA TYR A 549 -14.24 45.53 -6.85
C TYR A 549 -15.29 45.72 -5.75
N SER A 550 -16.22 46.64 -5.97
CA SER A 550 -17.43 46.75 -5.15
C SER A 550 -18.39 45.60 -5.47
N ARG A 551 -19.40 45.38 -4.62
CA ARG A 551 -20.49 44.42 -4.89
C ARG A 551 -21.25 44.74 -6.18
N GLU A 552 -21.21 45.99 -6.62
CA GLU A 552 -21.84 46.49 -7.86
C GLU A 552 -20.92 46.36 -9.09
N GLY A 553 -19.73 45.75 -8.94
CA GLY A 553 -18.75 45.58 -10.01
C GLY A 553 -17.93 46.84 -10.35
N LYS A 554 -18.02 47.92 -9.56
CA LYS A 554 -17.20 49.13 -9.78
C LYS A 554 -15.82 48.96 -9.16
N THR A 555 -14.78 49.40 -9.87
CA THR A 555 -13.39 49.37 -9.38
C THR A 555 -13.17 50.42 -8.28
N ARG A 556 -12.85 49.98 -7.05
CA ARG A 556 -12.42 50.84 -5.94
C ARG A 556 -10.98 51.34 -6.13
N LEU A 557 -10.11 50.50 -6.69
CA LEU A 557 -8.73 50.84 -7.03
C LEU A 557 -8.67 51.28 -8.50
N ASN A 558 -8.98 52.56 -8.74
CA ASN A 558 -9.04 53.17 -10.08
C ASN A 558 -7.90 54.16 -10.27
N ALA A 559 -7.24 54.16 -11.44
CA ALA A 559 -6.16 55.09 -11.78
C ALA A 559 -6.57 56.58 -11.72
N LEU A 560 -7.86 56.89 -11.83
CA LEU A 560 -8.37 58.27 -11.70
C LEU A 560 -7.99 58.96 -10.38
N ILE A 561 -7.72 58.19 -9.31
CA ILE A 561 -7.26 58.74 -8.02
C ILE A 561 -5.93 59.49 -8.12
N TYR A 562 -5.13 59.19 -9.15
CA TYR A 562 -3.84 59.82 -9.40
C TYR A 562 -3.93 61.02 -10.37
N LEU A 563 -5.13 61.35 -10.85
CA LEU A 563 -5.36 62.45 -11.80
C LEU A 563 -5.99 63.68 -11.14
N ASN A 564 -6.91 63.47 -10.19
CA ASN A 564 -7.72 64.52 -9.60
C ASN A 564 -7.05 65.12 -8.36
N GLY A 565 -6.44 66.29 -8.52
CA GLY A 565 -6.28 67.25 -7.42
C GLY A 565 -7.32 68.34 -7.61
N GLU A 566 -8.43 68.32 -6.86
CA GLU A 566 -9.35 69.45 -6.75
C GLU A 566 -8.69 70.51 -5.86
N GLY A 567 -8.08 71.52 -6.47
CA GLY A 567 -7.52 72.67 -5.77
C GLY A 567 -6.32 73.29 -6.49
N GLU A 568 -6.17 74.61 -6.35
CA GLU A 568 -4.96 75.36 -6.68
C GLU A 568 -3.82 75.14 -5.65
N ASP A 569 -3.80 73.98 -4.98
CA ASP A 569 -2.77 73.62 -4.02
C ASP A 569 -1.55 73.05 -4.76
N LEU A 570 -0.66 73.97 -5.14
CA LEU A 570 0.68 73.70 -5.67
C LEU A 570 1.62 73.03 -4.63
N TYR A 571 1.13 72.80 -3.40
CA TYR A 571 1.88 72.20 -2.31
C TYR A 571 1.28 70.85 -1.92
N TRP A 572 2.09 69.81 -2.06
CA TRP A 572 1.87 68.51 -1.45
C TRP A 572 1.78 68.69 0.07
N ASP A 573 0.83 68.00 0.72
CA ASP A 573 0.66 68.05 2.18
C ASP A 573 2.03 67.81 2.85
N PRO A 574 2.46 68.64 3.83
CA PRO A 574 3.69 68.39 4.58
C PRO A 574 3.74 66.99 5.23
N ASP A 575 2.57 66.36 5.46
CA ASP A 575 2.41 65.08 6.13
C ASP A 575 1.53 64.11 5.33
N PRO A 576 1.94 63.74 4.10
CA PRO A 576 1.07 63.08 3.15
C PRO A 576 0.77 61.64 3.54
N LEU A 577 -0.49 61.23 3.35
CA LEU A 577 -0.94 59.86 3.56
C LEU A 577 -0.96 59.08 2.23
N PRO A 578 -0.84 57.74 2.27
CA PRO A 578 -1.14 56.90 1.11
C PRO A 578 -2.58 57.12 0.66
N SER A 579 -2.91 56.81 -0.58
CA SER A 579 -4.24 57.04 -1.12
C SER A 579 -5.29 56.19 -0.41
N LEU A 580 -6.55 56.64 -0.44
CA LEU A 580 -7.65 55.99 0.29
C LEU A 580 -7.77 54.47 0.04
N PRO A 581 -7.60 53.95 -1.19
CA PRO A 581 -7.58 52.50 -1.41
C PRO A 581 -6.47 51.78 -0.62
N PHE A 582 -5.26 52.35 -0.56
CA PHE A 582 -4.15 51.73 0.17
C PHE A 582 -4.30 51.87 1.69
N GLN A 583 -4.90 52.95 2.19
CA GLN A 583 -5.32 53.03 3.60
C GLN A 583 -6.37 51.95 3.93
N ALA A 584 -7.37 51.75 3.06
CA ALA A 584 -8.38 50.71 3.22
C ALA A 584 -7.78 49.30 3.13
N LEU A 585 -6.78 49.09 2.27
CA LEU A 585 -6.02 47.83 2.19
C LEU A 585 -5.34 47.52 3.52
N PHE A 586 -4.67 48.51 4.13
CA PHE A 586 -4.03 48.36 5.42
C PHE A 586 -5.04 47.96 6.51
N ALA A 587 -6.18 48.64 6.58
CA ALA A 587 -7.25 48.30 7.53
C ALA A 587 -7.81 46.88 7.30
N LYS A 588 -8.04 46.49 6.05
CA LYS A 588 -8.48 45.14 5.67
C LYS A 588 -7.47 44.06 6.06
N LEU A 589 -6.18 44.28 5.79
CA LEU A 589 -5.12 43.34 6.17
C LEU A 589 -4.99 43.22 7.70
N GLN A 590 -5.18 44.32 8.45
CA GLN A 590 -5.22 44.28 9.92
C GLN A 590 -6.40 43.47 10.45
N GLN A 591 -7.61 43.71 9.92
CA GLN A 591 -8.80 42.94 10.28
C GLN A 591 -8.57 41.44 10.06
N LEU A 592 -8.07 41.07 8.87
CA LEU A 592 -7.77 39.68 8.56
C LEU A 592 -6.66 39.11 9.47
N ALA A 593 -5.63 39.90 9.77
CA ALA A 593 -4.54 39.48 10.65
C ALA A 593 -5.03 39.21 12.08
N ILE A 594 -5.99 39.98 12.59
CA ILE A 594 -6.64 39.75 13.90
C ILE A 594 -7.42 38.42 13.87
N VAL A 595 -8.31 38.25 12.90
CA VAL A 595 -9.10 36.99 12.76
C VAL A 595 -8.17 35.79 12.58
N ALA A 596 -7.11 35.92 11.78
CA ALA A 596 -6.11 34.87 11.61
C ALA A 596 -5.32 34.60 12.89
N GLY A 597 -5.05 35.61 13.72
CA GLY A 597 -4.43 35.44 15.02
C GLY A 597 -5.28 34.57 15.95
N ASP A 598 -6.60 34.74 15.92
CA ASP A 598 -7.55 33.98 16.75
C ASP A 598 -7.83 32.57 16.21
N VAL A 599 -8.00 32.42 14.90
CA VAL A 599 -8.35 31.13 14.27
C VAL A 599 -7.13 30.23 14.05
N LEU A 600 -5.96 30.81 13.76
CA LEU A 600 -4.72 30.10 13.48
C LEU A 600 -3.74 30.15 14.66
N LEU A 601 -4.26 30.10 15.88
CA LEU A 601 -3.44 30.12 17.10
C LEU A 601 -2.33 29.06 17.07
N GLY A 602 -1.09 29.49 17.35
CA GLY A 602 0.10 28.64 17.30
C GLY A 602 0.59 28.30 15.87
N ARG A 603 -0.02 28.87 14.82
CA ARG A 603 0.32 28.63 13.41
C ARG A 603 0.77 29.90 12.70
N GLU A 604 1.65 30.66 13.33
CA GLU A 604 2.21 31.93 12.83
C GLU A 604 2.81 31.82 11.41
N LYS A 605 3.35 30.65 11.07
CA LYS A 605 3.94 30.38 9.75
C LYS A 605 2.91 30.55 8.63
N ILE A 606 1.71 29.97 8.74
CA ILE A 606 0.68 30.11 7.70
C ILE A 606 0.11 31.53 7.69
N GLN A 607 -0.08 32.17 8.84
CA GLN A 607 -0.53 33.56 8.92
C GLN A 607 0.40 34.49 8.13
N LYS A 608 1.71 34.42 8.38
CA LYS A 608 2.72 35.24 7.67
C LYS A 608 2.78 34.92 6.17
N ILE A 609 2.73 33.64 5.80
CA ILE A 609 2.73 33.22 4.38
C ILE A 609 1.48 33.76 3.67
N LEU A 610 0.32 33.70 4.31
CA LEU A 610 -0.95 34.14 3.75
C LEU A 610 -0.97 35.67 3.55
N LEU A 611 -0.58 36.43 4.57
CA LEU A 611 -0.54 37.90 4.51
C LEU A 611 0.48 38.40 3.47
N ALA A 612 1.66 37.75 3.41
CA ALA A 612 2.64 38.03 2.37
C ALA A 612 2.08 37.76 0.97
N ARG A 613 1.41 36.61 0.77
CA ARG A 613 0.82 36.24 -0.53
C ARG A 613 -0.35 37.14 -0.92
N LEU A 614 -1.16 37.60 0.03
CA LEU A 614 -2.23 38.57 -0.20
C LEU A 614 -1.66 39.91 -0.69
N THR A 615 -0.67 40.43 0.03
CA THR A 615 0.02 41.68 -0.34
C THR A 615 0.66 41.58 -1.73
N GLU A 616 1.29 40.43 -2.01
CA GLU A 616 1.83 40.08 -3.33
C GLU A 616 0.75 40.05 -4.42
N THR A 617 -0.42 39.48 -4.12
CA THR A 617 -1.53 39.38 -5.08
C THR A 617 -2.08 40.76 -5.44
N VAL A 618 -2.14 41.70 -4.50
CA VAL A 618 -2.54 43.10 -4.76
C VAL A 618 -1.58 43.79 -5.71
N VAL A 619 -0.27 43.73 -5.45
CA VAL A 619 0.72 44.39 -6.32
C VAL A 619 0.85 43.70 -7.68
N MET A 620 0.70 42.38 -7.75
CA MET A 620 0.63 41.65 -9.03
C MET A 620 -0.55 42.14 -9.86
N TRP A 621 -1.75 42.22 -9.27
CA TRP A 621 -2.93 42.73 -9.96
C TRP A 621 -2.68 44.14 -10.52
N LEU A 622 -2.19 45.07 -9.69
CA LEU A 622 -1.92 46.44 -10.12
C LEU A 622 -0.87 46.52 -11.24
N SER A 623 0.14 45.64 -11.20
CA SER A 623 1.17 45.58 -12.24
C SER A 623 0.63 45.07 -13.58
N GLU A 624 -0.34 44.15 -13.55
CA GLU A 624 -0.87 43.45 -14.72
C GLU A 624 -2.16 44.06 -15.28
N GLU A 625 -2.86 44.91 -14.52
CA GLU A 625 -4.16 45.48 -14.89
C GLU A 625 -4.05 46.54 -16.00
N GLN A 626 -4.37 46.15 -17.23
CA GLN A 626 -4.20 47.05 -18.39
C GLN A 626 -5.15 48.24 -18.34
N GLU A 627 -6.40 48.06 -17.89
CA GLU A 627 -7.38 49.16 -17.79
C GLU A 627 -6.89 50.26 -16.84
N PHE A 628 -6.17 49.89 -15.78
CA PHE A 628 -5.54 50.84 -14.85
C PHE A 628 -4.42 51.64 -15.53
N TRP A 629 -3.57 50.98 -16.33
CA TRP A 629 -2.43 51.65 -16.97
C TRP A 629 -2.83 52.49 -18.20
N ASP A 630 -3.86 52.07 -18.94
CA ASP A 630 -4.39 52.79 -20.11
C ASP A 630 -4.76 54.24 -19.77
N VAL A 631 -5.23 54.50 -18.54
CA VAL A 631 -5.57 55.84 -18.05
C VAL A 631 -4.37 56.79 -18.04
N PHE A 632 -3.16 56.30 -17.72
CA PHE A 632 -1.95 57.13 -17.75
C PHE A 632 -1.39 57.31 -19.16
N GLU A 633 -1.64 56.32 -20.02
CA GLU A 633 -1.18 56.27 -21.41
C GLU A 633 -2.11 57.10 -22.34
N ASP A 634 -3.34 57.42 -21.92
CA ASP A 634 -4.29 58.26 -22.66
C ASP A 634 -3.84 59.73 -22.76
N GLU A 635 -3.42 60.13 -23.97
CA GLU A 635 -2.95 61.48 -24.27
C GLU A 635 -3.97 62.60 -23.97
N SER A 636 -5.27 62.29 -23.92
CA SER A 636 -6.33 63.26 -23.64
C SER A 636 -6.40 63.70 -22.18
N VAL A 637 -5.82 62.91 -21.27
CA VAL A 637 -5.83 63.13 -19.83
C VAL A 637 -4.57 63.91 -19.40
N PRO A 638 -4.69 65.03 -18.66
CA PRO A 638 -3.53 65.75 -18.14
C PRO A 638 -2.94 65.04 -16.91
N LEU A 639 -1.66 64.66 -16.96
CA LEU A 639 -0.93 64.12 -15.81
C LEU A 639 -0.33 65.25 -14.96
N LYS A 640 -0.33 65.08 -13.63
CA LYS A 640 0.30 66.01 -12.68
C LYS A 640 1.44 65.33 -11.91
N PRO A 641 2.53 66.04 -11.55
CA PRO A 641 3.62 65.50 -10.73
C PRO A 641 3.15 64.88 -9.40
N LEU A 642 2.13 65.45 -8.76
CA LEU A 642 1.56 64.97 -7.51
C LEU A 642 0.99 63.54 -7.62
N GLY A 643 0.40 63.19 -8.79
CA GLY A 643 -0.09 61.84 -9.04
C GLY A 643 1.02 60.78 -9.06
N LEU A 644 2.19 61.15 -9.60
CA LEU A 644 3.39 60.30 -9.59
C LEU A 644 3.92 60.13 -8.16
N GLN A 645 3.98 61.21 -7.39
CA GLN A 645 4.38 61.17 -5.98
C GLN A 645 3.44 60.27 -5.16
N GLN A 646 2.12 60.38 -5.33
CA GLN A 646 1.14 59.54 -4.64
C GLN A 646 1.32 58.06 -4.97
N LEU A 647 1.49 57.71 -6.26
CA LEU A 647 1.63 56.32 -6.69
C LEU A 647 2.91 55.69 -6.14
N ILE A 648 4.01 56.44 -6.09
CA ILE A 648 5.27 55.99 -5.48
C ILE A 648 5.08 55.81 -3.98
N LEU A 649 4.44 56.76 -3.29
CA LEU A 649 4.12 56.64 -1.87
C LEU A 649 3.27 55.39 -1.58
N ASP A 650 2.27 55.09 -2.40
CA ASP A 650 1.41 53.92 -2.24
C ASP A 650 2.19 52.60 -2.41
N MET A 651 3.17 52.55 -3.31
CA MET A 651 4.04 51.39 -3.50
C MET A 651 5.01 51.19 -2.32
N HIS A 652 5.64 52.26 -1.83
CA HIS A 652 6.46 52.20 -0.62
C HIS A 652 5.64 51.82 0.60
N PHE A 653 4.44 52.38 0.74
CA PHE A 653 3.50 52.04 1.80
C PHE A 653 3.17 50.55 1.78
N THR A 654 2.86 49.97 0.61
CA THR A 654 2.57 48.53 0.49
C THR A 654 3.74 47.64 0.91
N VAL A 655 4.97 48.03 0.56
CA VAL A 655 6.19 47.33 0.99
C VAL A 655 6.38 47.44 2.51
N GLU A 656 6.20 48.64 3.07
CA GLU A 656 6.39 48.90 4.49
C GLU A 656 5.33 48.25 5.38
N ILE A 657 4.08 48.06 4.90
CA ILE A 657 3.07 47.25 5.61
C ILE A 657 3.63 45.85 5.91
N ALA A 658 4.22 45.20 4.91
CA ALA A 658 4.76 43.85 5.04
C ALA A 658 5.99 43.79 5.95
N CYS A 659 6.84 44.82 5.90
CA CYS A 659 7.98 44.97 6.80
C CYS A 659 7.53 45.16 8.26
N PHE A 660 6.61 46.11 8.49
CA PHE A 660 6.09 46.45 9.82
C PHE A 660 5.39 45.26 10.48
N ALA A 661 4.57 44.53 9.73
CA ALA A 661 3.81 43.40 10.25
C ALA A 661 4.61 42.06 10.25
N GLY A 662 5.92 42.10 9.97
CA GLY A 662 6.82 40.97 10.18
C GLY A 662 6.74 39.86 9.12
N TYR A 663 6.31 40.18 7.90
CA TYR A 663 6.25 39.28 6.75
C TYR A 663 6.89 39.87 5.46
N PRO A 664 8.14 40.38 5.52
CA PRO A 664 8.76 41.01 4.36
C PRO A 664 8.86 40.05 3.16
N SER A 665 8.45 40.53 1.98
CA SER A 665 8.46 39.75 0.73
C SER A 665 9.34 40.41 -0.32
N ARG A 666 10.38 39.68 -0.77
CA ARG A 666 11.24 40.12 -1.88
C ARG A 666 10.45 40.31 -3.17
N HIS A 667 9.42 39.50 -3.39
CA HIS A 667 8.61 39.61 -4.61
C HIS A 667 7.73 40.85 -4.60
N VAL A 668 7.10 41.16 -3.45
CA VAL A 668 6.35 42.42 -3.26
C VAL A 668 7.25 43.62 -3.57
N HIS A 669 8.45 43.66 -3.00
CA HIS A 669 9.41 44.73 -3.25
C HIS A 669 9.83 44.83 -4.73
N GLN A 670 10.07 43.70 -5.40
CA GLN A 670 10.42 43.65 -6.82
C GLN A 670 9.29 44.17 -7.72
N ILE A 671 8.05 43.74 -7.47
CA ILE A 671 6.88 44.19 -8.25
C ILE A 671 6.62 45.67 -7.99
N ALA A 672 6.64 46.11 -6.72
CA ALA A 672 6.48 47.52 -6.37
C ALA A 672 7.53 48.39 -7.08
N SER A 673 8.80 47.96 -7.08
CA SER A 673 9.88 48.64 -7.80
C SER A 673 9.63 48.69 -9.32
N ALA A 674 9.08 47.62 -9.90
CA ALA A 674 8.73 47.56 -11.32
C ALA A 674 7.57 48.50 -11.66
N ILE A 675 6.55 48.59 -10.79
CA ILE A 675 5.43 49.54 -10.90
C ILE A 675 5.95 50.98 -10.85
N ILE A 676 6.79 51.31 -9.86
CA ILE A 676 7.43 52.63 -9.74
C ILE A 676 8.21 52.97 -11.02
N ALA A 677 9.04 52.03 -11.51
CA ALA A 677 9.82 52.24 -12.73
C ALA A 677 8.94 52.41 -13.98
N ARG A 678 7.81 51.70 -14.07
CA ARG A 678 6.82 51.88 -15.14
C ARG A 678 6.19 53.27 -15.05
N ALA A 679 5.73 53.68 -13.87
CA ALA A 679 5.14 54.99 -13.64
C ALA A 679 6.09 56.14 -14.01
N ILE A 680 7.35 56.10 -13.54
CA ILE A 680 8.36 57.12 -13.88
C ILE A 680 8.56 57.21 -15.39
N ARG A 681 8.62 56.07 -16.09
CA ARG A 681 8.77 56.03 -17.55
C ARG A 681 7.55 56.64 -18.27
N THR A 682 6.34 56.28 -17.85
CA THR A 682 5.09 56.78 -18.44
C THR A 682 4.96 58.29 -18.24
N PHE A 683 5.20 58.80 -17.03
CA PHE A 683 5.10 60.23 -16.74
C PHE A 683 6.21 61.04 -17.43
N SER A 684 7.43 60.50 -17.51
CA SER A 684 8.53 61.13 -18.25
C SER A 684 8.26 61.22 -19.76
N ALA A 685 7.68 60.17 -20.35
CA ALA A 685 7.26 60.19 -21.75
C ALA A 685 6.21 61.29 -22.03
N ARG A 686 5.46 61.71 -21.01
CA ARG A 686 4.45 62.78 -21.06
C ARG A 686 4.98 64.15 -20.63
N GLY A 687 6.30 64.30 -20.51
CA GLY A 687 6.97 65.59 -20.29
C GLY A 687 7.10 66.02 -18.83
N ILE A 688 6.79 65.13 -17.87
CA ILE A 688 7.02 65.39 -16.44
C ILE A 688 8.45 64.96 -16.12
N ASP A 689 9.32 65.91 -15.73
CA ASP A 689 10.70 65.60 -15.35
C ASP A 689 10.78 64.97 -13.94
N PRO A 690 11.12 63.67 -13.82
CA PRO A 690 11.16 62.98 -12.54
C PRO A 690 12.19 63.57 -11.56
N GLN A 691 13.28 64.17 -12.04
CA GLN A 691 14.33 64.74 -11.19
C GLN A 691 13.87 66.03 -10.49
N SER A 692 13.01 66.80 -11.14
CA SER A 692 12.41 68.02 -10.57
C SER A 692 11.16 67.74 -9.72
N ALA A 693 10.50 66.60 -9.98
CA ALA A 693 9.20 66.27 -9.43
C ALA A 693 9.25 65.32 -8.22
N LEU A 694 10.35 64.61 -7.97
CA LEU A 694 10.41 63.56 -6.95
C LEU A 694 11.40 63.88 -5.82
N PRO A 695 10.99 63.69 -4.55
CA PRO A 695 11.91 63.58 -3.42
C PRO A 695 12.87 62.38 -3.54
N GLU A 696 13.85 62.31 -2.64
CA GLU A 696 14.71 61.13 -2.49
C GLU A 696 13.90 59.89 -2.06
N ASP A 697 14.32 58.70 -2.48
CA ASP A 697 13.64 57.43 -2.18
C ASP A 697 13.46 57.18 -0.67
N GLU A 698 14.45 57.57 0.14
CA GLU A 698 14.43 57.47 1.60
C GLU A 698 13.27 58.27 2.22
N TRP A 699 12.89 59.40 1.59
CA TRP A 699 11.75 60.18 2.03
C TRP A 699 10.44 59.37 1.91
N PHE A 700 10.22 58.65 0.81
CA PHE A 700 9.02 57.83 0.65
C PHE A 700 8.94 56.68 1.66
N VAL A 701 10.09 56.08 2.00
CA VAL A 701 10.18 55.02 3.03
C VAL A 701 9.80 55.56 4.41
N GLU A 702 10.37 56.68 4.83
CA GLU A 702 10.09 57.27 6.15
C GLU A 702 8.67 57.84 6.24
N THR A 703 8.16 58.42 5.16
CA THR A 703 6.76 58.87 5.06
C THR A 703 5.80 57.69 5.14
N ALA A 704 6.06 56.58 4.45
CA ALA A 704 5.26 55.36 4.54
C ALA A 704 5.22 54.81 5.98
N LYS A 705 6.36 54.72 6.66
CA LYS A 705 6.42 54.30 8.08
C LYS A 705 5.64 55.25 8.99
N THR A 706 5.76 56.55 8.76
CA THR A 706 5.03 57.57 9.52
C THR A 706 3.52 57.44 9.30
N ALA A 707 3.08 57.18 8.07
CA ALA A 707 1.68 56.93 7.75
C ALA A 707 1.14 55.67 8.45
N ILE A 708 1.90 54.58 8.48
CA ILE A 708 1.52 53.36 9.23
C ILE A 708 1.29 53.69 10.71
N ASN A 709 2.23 54.40 11.35
CA ASN A 709 2.10 54.80 12.75
C ASN A 709 0.86 55.68 13.00
N LYS A 710 0.60 56.65 12.11
CA LYS A 710 -0.60 57.51 12.20
C LYS A 710 -1.89 56.72 12.09
N LEU A 711 -1.97 55.78 11.14
CA LEU A 711 -3.16 54.94 10.94
C LEU A 711 -3.41 54.01 12.14
N LEU A 712 -2.36 53.52 12.80
CA LEU A 712 -2.47 52.72 14.04
C LEU A 712 -2.96 53.56 15.24
N LEU A 713 -2.51 54.80 15.37
CA LEU A 713 -2.94 55.72 16.43
C LEU A 713 -4.40 56.17 16.25
N GLY A 714 -4.84 56.37 15.01
CA GLY A 714 -6.22 56.76 14.69
C GLY A 714 -7.28 55.70 15.03
N THR A 715 -6.91 54.42 15.05
CA THR A 715 -7.84 53.31 15.39
C THR A 715 -8.15 53.16 16.88
N SER A 716 -7.45 53.87 17.78
CA SER A 716 -7.66 53.74 19.23
C SER A 716 -8.72 54.70 19.81
N GLY A 717 -9.41 55.49 18.98
CA GLY A 717 -10.25 56.62 19.44
C GLY A 717 -11.68 56.69 18.89
N SER A 718 -12.18 55.71 18.13
CA SER A 718 -13.56 55.76 17.64
C SER A 718 -14.24 54.40 17.77
N ASP A 719 -15.20 54.34 18.68
CA ASP A 719 -16.24 53.31 18.72
C ASP A 719 -17.00 53.25 17.38
N ALA A 720 -17.55 52.07 17.12
CA ALA A 720 -18.30 51.70 15.94
C ALA A 720 -19.33 52.76 15.48
N SER A 721 -19.16 53.23 14.25
CA SER A 721 -20.28 53.69 13.43
C SER A 721 -20.23 52.92 12.11
N GLU A 722 -21.25 52.10 11.90
CA GLU A 722 -21.60 51.53 10.60
C GLU A 722 -21.56 52.65 9.55
N ILE A 723 -20.77 52.46 8.50
CA ILE A 723 -20.78 53.37 7.35
C ILE A 723 -22.01 52.99 6.53
N ASP A 724 -23.10 53.74 6.74
CA ASP A 724 -24.25 53.77 5.87
C ASP A 724 -23.78 54.16 4.44
N GLU A 725 -24.19 53.34 3.48
CA GLU A 725 -24.14 53.66 2.06
C GLU A 725 -25.11 54.83 1.80
N ASP A 726 -24.74 55.71 0.85
CA ASP A 726 -25.49 56.86 0.34
C ASP A 726 -25.40 58.18 1.15
N HIS A 727 -24.58 59.11 0.65
CA HIS A 727 -25.01 60.44 0.15
C HIS A 727 -23.81 61.43 0.10
N ILE A 728 -23.31 61.65 -1.12
CA ILE A 728 -22.53 62.85 -1.44
C ILE A 728 -23.55 63.97 -1.74
N ILE A 729 -23.67 64.96 -0.84
CA ILE A 729 -24.39 66.21 -1.13
C ILE A 729 -23.47 67.40 -0.86
N LEU A 730 -23.47 68.28 -1.87
CA LEU A 730 -22.75 69.53 -2.02
C LEU A 730 -22.83 70.46 -0.81
N HIS A 731 -21.70 71.10 -0.50
CA HIS A 731 -21.58 72.24 0.42
C HIS A 731 -22.37 73.44 -0.10
N ASP A 732 -23.09 74.10 0.81
CA ASP A 732 -23.38 75.53 0.71
C ASP A 732 -23.23 76.21 2.09
N GLU A 733 -23.01 77.51 2.01
CA GLU A 733 -22.26 78.43 2.86
C GLU A 733 -22.92 78.87 4.21
N ILE A 734 -22.09 79.48 5.09
CA ILE A 734 -22.38 80.60 6.06
C ILE A 734 -22.41 80.35 7.61
N VAL A 735 -21.31 80.80 8.25
CA VAL A 735 -21.16 81.82 9.36
C VAL A 735 -21.43 81.52 10.86
N SER A 736 -20.42 81.94 11.65
CA SER A 736 -20.35 82.55 13.02
C SER A 736 -20.37 81.73 14.32
N ASP A 737 -19.22 81.85 14.98
CA ASP A 737 -18.96 82.47 16.30
C ASP A 737 -18.99 81.68 17.63
N SER A 738 -17.85 81.89 18.32
CA SER A 738 -17.61 82.10 19.76
C SER A 738 -17.19 80.92 20.65
N ASP A 739 -15.95 81.06 21.15
CA ASP A 739 -15.50 81.08 22.56
C ASP A 739 -16.07 79.99 23.50
N ASP A 740 -15.31 79.25 24.30
CA ASP A 740 -14.25 79.75 25.17
C ASP A 740 -13.51 78.59 25.88
N THR A 741 -12.21 78.80 26.10
CA THR A 741 -11.45 78.48 27.32
C THR A 741 -11.01 77.02 27.66
N ALA A 742 -9.67 76.84 27.55
CA ALA A 742 -8.68 76.24 28.48
C ALA A 742 -8.99 74.92 29.21
N SER A 743 -8.08 73.93 29.21
CA SER A 743 -6.89 73.93 30.09
C SER A 743 -5.86 72.85 29.71
N SER A 744 -4.60 73.15 30.05
CA SER A 744 -3.36 72.52 29.61
C SER A 744 -2.81 71.38 30.49
N LEU A 745 -1.86 70.63 29.90
CA LEU A 745 -0.59 70.07 30.47
C LEU A 745 -0.55 68.65 31.10
N SER A 746 0.17 67.75 30.42
CA SER A 746 1.46 67.09 30.81
C SER A 746 1.52 65.65 30.26
N SER A 747 2.26 65.39 29.16
CA SER A 747 3.66 64.94 29.08
C SER A 747 3.99 63.63 29.81
N ILE A 748 4.16 62.52 29.06
CA ILE A 748 5.41 61.75 28.90
C ILE A 748 5.15 60.45 28.12
N GLU A 749 6.11 60.15 27.24
CA GLU A 749 6.25 59.01 26.35
C GLU A 749 6.04 57.65 27.04
N SER A 750 5.39 56.71 26.34
CA SER A 750 5.72 55.29 26.46
C SER A 750 5.52 54.60 25.12
N VAL A 751 6.63 54.07 24.60
CA VAL A 751 6.73 53.28 23.38
C VAL A 751 6.80 51.83 23.86
N GLU A 752 5.72 51.07 23.74
CA GLU A 752 5.77 49.61 23.95
C GLU A 752 5.50 48.90 22.62
N SER A 753 6.62 48.54 22.01
CA SER A 753 6.78 47.63 20.89
C SER A 753 6.34 46.22 21.30
N PHE A 754 5.29 45.70 20.65
CA PHE A 754 4.86 44.30 20.74
C PHE A 754 5.83 43.39 19.98
N ALA A 755 6.92 42.97 20.64
CA ALA A 755 7.61 41.69 20.44
C ALA A 755 8.89 41.68 21.26
N SER A 756 8.89 41.01 22.42
CA SER A 756 10.08 40.31 22.95
C SER A 756 9.72 39.47 24.18
N ALA A 757 9.78 38.15 24.01
CA ALA A 757 10.07 37.21 25.09
C ALA A 757 11.35 36.44 24.71
N SER A 758 12.49 36.94 25.20
CA SER A 758 13.76 36.23 25.38
C SER A 758 14.38 36.85 26.65
N MET A 759 15.00 36.15 27.60
CA MET A 759 16.07 35.15 27.54
C MET A 759 16.14 34.38 28.87
N GLY A 760 16.84 33.24 28.87
CA GLY A 760 17.35 32.61 30.08
C GLY A 760 18.32 31.47 29.80
N GLU A 761 19.52 31.78 29.30
CA GLU A 761 20.69 30.90 29.43
C GLU A 761 21.10 30.83 30.91
N LEU A 762 21.26 29.62 31.44
CA LEU A 762 22.00 29.37 32.68
C LEU A 762 22.96 28.19 32.50
N ASP A 763 24.13 28.39 33.07
CA ASP A 763 25.37 27.63 32.95
C ASP A 763 25.29 26.11 33.19
N SER A 764 26.25 25.42 32.59
CA SER A 764 26.65 24.03 32.88
C SER A 764 27.15 23.87 34.34
N PRO A 765 27.15 22.63 34.86
CA PRO A 765 28.43 22.12 35.34
C PRO A 765 28.73 20.66 34.97
N VAL A 766 30.03 20.42 34.97
CA VAL A 766 30.80 19.21 34.66
C VAL A 766 30.59 18.09 35.70
N HIS A 767 30.68 16.83 35.20
CA HIS A 767 30.95 15.54 35.85
C HIS A 767 31.12 15.48 37.38
N PHE A 768 30.45 14.50 38.02
CA PHE A 768 31.11 13.47 38.83
C PHE A 768 30.23 12.20 38.94
N THR A 769 30.93 11.09 39.13
CA THR A 769 30.58 9.66 39.11
C THR A 769 29.57 9.18 40.18
N ASP A 770 28.91 8.05 39.85
CA ASP A 770 28.34 7.00 40.72
C ASP A 770 29.25 6.65 41.94
N PRO A 771 28.79 6.00 43.05
CA PRO A 771 27.92 4.79 43.02
C PRO A 771 26.95 4.54 44.21
N GLU A 772 26.18 3.45 44.07
CA GLU A 772 25.59 2.54 45.09
C GLU A 772 24.41 3.00 45.97
N GLY A 773 23.32 2.23 45.86
CA GLY A 773 22.12 2.24 46.72
C GLY A 773 20.96 1.48 46.12
#